data_AF-A0AAW2MW33-F1
#
_entry.id   AF-A0AAW2MW33-F1
#
_cell.length_a   1.000
_cell.length_b   1.000
_cell.length_c   1.000
_cell.angle_alpha   90.00
_cell.angle_beta   90.00
_cell.angle_gamma   90.00
#
_symmetry.space_group_name_H-M   'P 1'
#
loop_
_entity.id
_entity.type
_entity.pdbx_description
1 polymer ?
#
loop_
_entity_poly.entity_id
_entity_poly.type
_entity_poly.pdbx_seq_one_letter_code
_entity_poly.pdbx_strand_id
1 'polypeptide(L)'
;MDHNKGTFGRGLLKLNKKQELYKVNLCRLEFRSIIGFSNIYDLRYCYDPLDPNGNITVTFDIHKYTLDGYAARVTIQNYYQYRHVEKPGWKLGWTWAKDEVIWSMTGAFAIQRGNCSSFKYEVPHSCKPDPVIVDLMPDAMPQNRSDGCCRGGILASWAIDPSMSYSSFELVVGNLEQNSTEYKPLNLTLLAPGPGYTCGPVTDTSPTVFSVIGGRREEEVFRTWKSTCTYSSYLASKTPVCCVSLSTFYSPTITSCPSCSCGCRVADQFATSCIRQGVIPSNLLDVDLIQCTDHMCPLRIHWHIKKNYITHWRVKLTISNYNYGRNYSNWNVLVQHPGFGQPSASFSFNSTMLPTTGVPEDVALFWGKAFYNTELLQADQYQVGSVTTELLLQKDSSSFTLSNGWALPRRIYFNATDRSMAPPPGDKTPSKVNQESTPNSSISSVLFVIAMQTEALPLVDKFQLAEQSDSLFPEGVPWMRYSGKYKDLNINILCPGKDKKFGVDSVGTVSASLLTYASVQALQPDLIINAGTAGGFKEKGASIGDVYLVSDVAFHDRRIPVPVLDLYGVGSRQAFPTPNLVKELKLKVGKLSTGDSLDMTPQDAALILANNATVKDMEGAAVAYAADLLKVPVIFIKAVTDIVDGNKPTSEEFLQNLAAVVAALDKAVTKVVDFINGKTFSEL
;
A
#
# COMPACT_ATOMS: atom_id res chain seq x y z
N MET A 1 -49.12 -23.27 -39.90
CA MET A 1 -49.29 -21.84 -40.23
C MET A 1 -49.86 -21.21 -38.98
N ASP A 2 -49.00 -20.72 -38.10
CA ASP A 2 -48.59 -19.30 -38.02
C ASP A 2 -49.56 -18.56 -37.11
N HIS A 3 -49.21 -17.62 -36.25
CA HIS A 3 -47.98 -17.23 -35.57
C HIS A 3 -48.49 -16.29 -34.46
N ASN A 4 -48.02 -16.50 -33.22
CA ASN A 4 -47.53 -15.49 -32.29
C ASN A 4 -48.08 -14.04 -32.32
N LYS A 5 -48.56 -13.53 -31.16
CA LYS A 5 -47.93 -12.45 -30.34
C LYS A 5 -48.94 -11.81 -29.38
N GLY A 6 -48.68 -11.96 -28.07
CA GLY A 6 -49.30 -11.21 -26.99
C GLY A 6 -48.34 -10.18 -26.41
N THR A 7 -48.76 -8.92 -26.45
CA THR A 7 -48.26 -7.74 -25.73
C THR A 7 -48.50 -7.84 -24.22
N PHE A 8 -47.52 -7.46 -23.38
CA PHE A 8 -47.80 -6.89 -22.04
C PHE A 8 -46.69 -5.90 -21.63
N GLY A 9 -47.13 -4.77 -21.06
CA GLY A 9 -46.37 -3.53 -20.95
C GLY A 9 -45.34 -3.42 -19.83
N ARG A 10 -44.44 -2.44 -19.97
CA ARG A 10 -43.57 -1.92 -18.91
C ARG A 10 -44.17 -0.61 -18.39
N GLY A 11 -44.57 -0.61 -17.12
CA GLY A 11 -44.78 0.60 -16.34
C GLY A 11 -43.44 1.24 -15.99
N LEU A 12 -43.36 2.57 -16.18
CA LEU A 12 -42.25 3.40 -15.73
C LEU A 12 -42.24 3.49 -14.20
N LEU A 13 -41.16 3.03 -13.57
CA LEU A 13 -40.74 3.48 -12.24
C LEU A 13 -39.56 4.45 -12.43
N LYS A 14 -39.84 5.75 -12.25
CA LYS A 14 -38.82 6.79 -12.09
C LYS A 14 -38.11 6.59 -10.75
N LEU A 15 -36.84 6.19 -10.77
CA LEU A 15 -35.93 6.27 -9.64
C LEU A 15 -35.08 7.53 -9.77
N ASN A 16 -35.20 8.41 -8.78
CA ASN A 16 -34.54 9.71 -8.67
C ASN A 16 -33.01 9.54 -8.51
N LYS A 17 -32.25 9.86 -9.58
CA LYS A 17 -30.83 10.23 -9.50
C LYS A 17 -30.71 11.63 -8.89
N LYS A 18 -30.61 11.75 -7.56
CA LYS A 18 -30.29 13.04 -6.91
C LYS A 18 -29.62 12.96 -5.54
N GLN A 19 -28.77 11.96 -5.29
CA GLN A 19 -28.09 11.79 -3.99
C GLN A 19 -26.57 11.60 -4.04
N GLU A 20 -25.89 11.80 -5.17
CA GLU A 20 -24.44 11.51 -5.29
C GLU A 20 -23.53 12.72 -5.60
N LEU A 21 -23.96 13.97 -5.33
CA LEU A 21 -23.18 15.15 -5.72
C LEU A 21 -22.97 16.22 -4.64
N TYR A 22 -22.99 15.86 -3.36
CA TYR A 22 -22.58 16.75 -2.27
C TYR A 22 -21.65 16.04 -1.29
N LYS A 23 -20.34 16.09 -1.58
CA LYS A 23 -19.23 16.02 -0.60
C LYS A 23 -17.89 16.22 -1.34
N VAL A 24 -17.71 17.40 -1.90
CA VAL A 24 -16.38 17.94 -2.24
C VAL A 24 -16.31 19.30 -1.55
N ASN A 25 -15.58 19.37 -0.44
CA ASN A 25 -15.03 20.60 0.15
C ASN A 25 -14.32 20.29 1.48
N LEU A 26 -12.99 20.21 1.46
CA LEU A 26 -12.05 21.01 2.26
C LEU A 26 -10.64 20.38 2.19
N CYS A 27 -9.81 20.88 1.27
CA CYS A 27 -8.37 20.98 1.48
C CYS A 27 -7.92 22.29 0.83
N ARG A 28 -7.35 23.18 1.62
CA ARG A 28 -7.03 24.56 1.23
C ARG A 28 -5.84 24.54 0.27
N LEU A 29 -6.09 24.83 -1.01
CA LEU A 29 -5.09 25.13 -2.02
C LEU A 29 -4.58 26.56 -1.80
N GLU A 30 -3.31 26.74 -1.47
CA GLU A 30 -2.59 27.96 -1.82
C GLU A 30 -1.62 27.64 -2.95
N PHE A 31 -1.82 28.22 -4.13
CA PHE A 31 -0.76 28.87 -4.93
C PHE A 31 -1.38 29.69 -6.08
N ARG A 32 -0.76 30.84 -6.35
CA ARG A 32 -1.19 31.88 -7.30
C ARG A 32 -1.04 31.44 -8.76
N SER A 33 -2.05 31.84 -9.54
CA SER A 33 -2.16 32.00 -11.00
C SER A 33 -0.87 31.86 -11.83
N ILE A 34 -0.88 30.96 -12.83
CA ILE A 34 -0.52 31.21 -14.25
C ILE A 34 -1.30 30.20 -15.13
N ILE A 35 -1.64 30.67 -16.32
CA ILE A 35 -2.67 30.26 -17.28
C ILE A 35 -2.50 28.83 -17.87
N GLY A 36 -3.61 28.09 -17.88
CA GLY A 36 -4.08 27.24 -18.99
C GLY A 36 -3.40 25.87 -19.20
N PHE A 37 -4.08 24.78 -18.81
CA PHE A 37 -4.37 23.54 -19.58
C PHE A 37 -5.02 22.51 -18.61
N SER A 38 -5.86 21.63 -19.15
CA SER A 38 -6.81 20.74 -18.44
C SER A 38 -6.22 19.92 -17.28
N ASN A 39 -6.74 20.17 -16.08
CA ASN A 39 -6.41 19.45 -14.84
C ASN A 39 -7.02 18.03 -14.80
N ILE A 40 -6.17 17.01 -14.73
CA ILE A 40 -6.54 15.70 -14.14
C ILE A 40 -6.07 15.74 -12.69
N TYR A 41 -7.01 15.72 -11.75
CA TYR A 41 -6.76 15.75 -10.30
C TYR A 41 -6.20 14.40 -9.82
N ASP A 42 -5.05 14.37 -9.14
CA ASP A 42 -4.63 13.21 -8.35
C ASP A 42 -5.22 13.32 -6.93
N LEU A 43 -6.38 12.72 -6.73
CA LEU A 43 -7.18 12.74 -5.49
C LEU A 43 -6.70 11.72 -4.43
N ARG A 44 -5.48 11.17 -4.55
CA ARG A 44 -5.07 9.97 -3.78
C ARG A 44 -4.56 10.20 -2.35
N TYR A 45 -4.53 11.42 -1.82
CA TYR A 45 -3.68 11.70 -0.65
C TYR A 45 -4.31 12.48 0.52
N CYS A 46 -5.63 12.64 0.57
CA CYS A 46 -6.30 13.35 1.69
C CYS A 46 -7.17 12.46 2.59
N TYR A 47 -7.13 11.14 2.43
CA TYR A 47 -8.07 10.24 3.07
C TYR A 47 -7.39 8.97 3.57
N ASP A 48 -7.76 8.52 4.78
CA ASP A 48 -7.31 7.24 5.32
C ASP A 48 -8.16 6.12 4.68
N PRO A 49 -7.60 5.28 3.78
CA PRO A 49 -8.38 4.28 3.06
C PRO A 49 -8.92 3.17 3.98
N LEU A 50 -8.35 3.01 5.18
CA LEU A 50 -8.79 2.00 6.14
C LEU A 50 -9.87 2.52 7.11
N ASP A 51 -9.99 3.84 7.26
CA ASP A 51 -11.07 4.47 8.03
C ASP A 51 -11.67 5.65 7.26
N PRO A 52 -12.42 5.35 6.19
CA PRO A 52 -12.97 6.37 5.32
C PRO A 52 -13.86 7.38 6.08
N ASN A 53 -14.75 6.88 6.92
CA ASN A 53 -15.73 7.73 7.59
C ASN A 53 -15.22 8.33 8.91
N GLY A 54 -13.97 8.05 9.28
CA GLY A 54 -13.35 8.49 10.53
C GLY A 54 -13.24 10.01 10.61
N ASN A 55 -13.80 10.58 11.68
CA ASN A 55 -13.70 12.00 11.99
C ASN A 55 -13.87 12.25 13.49
N ILE A 56 -13.49 13.44 13.96
CA ILE A 56 -13.91 13.96 15.25
C ILE A 56 -14.98 15.01 15.01
N THR A 57 -16.13 14.86 15.64
CA THR A 57 -17.21 15.84 15.59
C THR A 57 -17.20 16.67 16.86
N VAL A 58 -17.33 17.98 16.73
CA VAL A 58 -17.58 18.90 17.85
C VAL A 58 -18.97 19.49 17.69
N THR A 59 -19.81 19.26 18.69
CA THR A 59 -21.21 19.68 18.71
C THR A 59 -21.45 20.64 19.86
N PHE A 60 -22.14 21.76 19.60
CA PHE A 60 -22.61 22.72 20.59
C PHE A 60 -24.13 22.62 20.65
N ASP A 61 -24.66 22.04 21.72
CA ASP A 61 -26.09 21.84 21.93
C ASP A 61 -26.62 22.88 22.93
N ILE A 62 -27.47 23.80 22.46
CA ILE A 62 -28.01 24.90 23.26
C ILE A 62 -29.30 24.43 23.93
N HIS A 63 -29.25 24.16 25.24
CA HIS A 63 -30.38 23.61 26.00
C HIS A 63 -31.11 24.62 26.87
N LYS A 64 -30.57 25.83 27.07
CA LYS A 64 -31.21 26.87 27.87
C LYS A 64 -30.77 28.27 27.46
N TYR A 65 -31.70 29.22 27.43
CA TYR A 65 -31.40 30.64 27.26
C TYR A 65 -31.32 31.37 28.61
N THR A 66 -30.40 32.33 28.71
CA THR A 66 -30.31 33.28 29.84
C THR A 66 -30.72 34.67 29.38
N LEU A 67 -30.78 35.63 30.30
CA LEU A 67 -31.16 37.01 29.98
C LEU A 67 -30.16 37.72 29.06
N ASP A 68 -28.90 37.30 29.10
CA ASP A 68 -27.75 37.91 28.44
C ASP A 68 -26.96 36.92 27.55
N GLY A 69 -27.50 35.72 27.32
CA GLY A 69 -26.88 34.70 26.48
C GLY A 69 -27.54 33.32 26.57
N TYR A 70 -26.73 32.27 26.69
CA TYR A 70 -27.21 30.89 26.62
C TYR A 70 -26.29 29.91 27.37
N ALA A 71 -26.86 28.77 27.77
CA ALA A 71 -26.10 27.62 28.25
C ALA A 71 -26.08 26.53 27.16
N ALA A 72 -24.89 26.01 26.92
CA ALA A 72 -24.67 24.98 25.91
C ALA A 72 -23.82 23.84 26.44
N ARG A 73 -24.17 22.63 26.00
CA ARG A 73 -23.35 21.45 26.17
C ARG A 73 -22.48 21.26 24.94
N VAL A 74 -21.16 21.23 25.15
CA VAL A 74 -20.20 20.96 24.08
C VAL A 74 -19.77 19.51 24.17
N THR A 75 -19.98 18.77 23.08
CA THR A 75 -19.61 17.35 22.97
C THR A 75 -18.55 17.17 21.89
N ILE A 76 -17.44 16.55 22.24
CA ILE A 76 -16.37 16.14 21.33
C ILE A 76 -16.48 14.62 21.17
N GLN A 77 -16.81 14.17 19.97
CA GLN A 77 -17.07 12.77 19.67
C GLN A 77 -16.06 12.25 18.65
N ASN A 78 -15.32 11.21 19.01
CA ASN A 78 -14.38 10.53 18.14
C ASN A 78 -15.08 9.37 17.41
N TYR A 79 -15.16 9.44 16.09
CA TYR A 79 -15.68 8.38 15.24
C TYR A 79 -14.57 7.58 14.53
N TYR A 80 -13.30 7.90 14.76
CA TYR A 80 -12.20 7.09 14.23
C TYR A 80 -12.21 5.69 14.83
N GLN A 81 -12.14 4.66 13.98
CA GLN A 81 -12.21 3.27 14.41
C GLN A 81 -10.97 2.85 15.22
N TYR A 82 -9.78 3.32 14.85
CA TYR A 82 -8.52 2.92 15.47
C TYR A 82 -7.59 4.10 15.83
N ARG A 83 -8.06 5.34 15.78
CA ARG A 83 -7.27 6.52 16.21
C ARG A 83 -7.76 7.01 17.56
N HIS A 84 -6.86 7.11 18.52
CA HIS A 84 -7.12 7.66 19.85
C HIS A 84 -6.56 9.08 19.97
N VAL A 85 -7.09 9.86 20.91
CA VAL A 85 -6.44 11.05 21.45
C VAL A 85 -5.78 10.65 22.76
N GLU A 86 -4.45 10.60 22.78
CA GLU A 86 -3.66 10.24 23.96
C GLU A 86 -3.27 11.49 24.78
N LYS A 87 -2.60 11.27 25.92
CA LYS A 87 -2.00 12.34 26.72
C LYS A 87 -1.04 13.18 25.87
N PRO A 88 -1.01 14.52 26.02
CA PRO A 88 -1.65 15.33 27.06
C PRO A 88 -3.16 15.60 26.89
N GLY A 89 -3.83 14.99 25.91
CA GLY A 89 -5.25 15.15 25.65
C GLY A 89 -5.56 16.21 24.59
N TRP A 90 -6.84 16.38 24.26
CA TRP A 90 -7.30 17.42 23.34
C TRP A 90 -7.29 18.82 23.98
N LYS A 91 -7.07 19.83 23.15
CA LYS A 91 -7.32 21.25 23.42
C LYS A 91 -8.23 21.79 22.34
N LEU A 92 -9.37 22.31 22.73
CA LEU A 92 -10.38 22.83 21.81
C LEU A 92 -10.35 24.36 21.87
N GLY A 93 -10.12 25.01 20.74
CA GLY A 93 -10.15 26.47 20.63
C GLY A 93 -11.14 26.92 19.57
N TRP A 94 -11.66 28.13 19.72
CA TRP A 94 -12.47 28.81 18.71
C TRP A 94 -12.32 30.32 18.87
N THR A 95 -12.89 31.07 17.94
CA THR A 95 -13.04 32.53 18.03
C THR A 95 -14.51 32.89 18.17
N TRP A 96 -14.82 33.77 19.11
CA TRP A 96 -16.14 34.37 19.24
C TRP A 96 -16.44 35.28 18.03
N ALA A 97 -17.71 35.46 17.70
CA ALA A 97 -18.11 36.24 16.53
C ALA A 97 -18.21 37.74 16.84
N LYS A 98 -18.49 38.08 18.10
CA LYS A 98 -18.54 39.42 18.67
C LYS A 98 -17.70 39.45 19.96
N ASP A 99 -18.28 39.92 21.06
CA ASP A 99 -17.65 40.13 22.37
C ASP A 99 -18.18 39.15 23.42
N GLU A 100 -18.58 37.94 23.00
CA GLU A 100 -19.09 36.91 23.91
C GLU A 100 -18.06 36.54 24.98
N VAL A 101 -18.55 36.23 26.19
CA VAL A 101 -17.73 35.80 27.32
C VAL A 101 -18.25 34.50 27.91
N ILE A 102 -17.35 33.74 28.54
CA ILE A 102 -17.69 32.51 29.26
C ILE A 102 -17.89 32.87 30.74
N TRP A 103 -19.14 32.84 31.21
CA TRP A 103 -19.49 33.10 32.60
C TRP A 103 -19.02 31.98 33.53
N SER A 104 -19.36 30.75 33.19
CA SER A 104 -18.99 29.56 33.97
C SER A 104 -18.84 28.34 33.07
N MET A 105 -18.09 27.35 33.55
CA MET A 105 -17.88 26.07 32.89
C MET A 105 -17.92 24.94 33.92
N THR A 106 -18.47 23.80 33.51
CA THR A 106 -18.47 22.55 34.29
C THR A 106 -17.95 21.43 33.41
N GLY A 107 -17.01 20.65 33.92
CA GLY A 107 -16.36 19.56 33.19
C GLY A 107 -15.12 19.94 32.40
N ALA A 108 -14.97 21.19 32.00
CA ALA A 108 -13.75 21.67 31.35
C ALA A 108 -13.42 23.08 31.84
N PHE A 109 -12.23 23.57 31.49
CA PHE A 109 -11.84 24.93 31.84
C PHE A 109 -11.06 25.61 30.69
N ALA A 110 -11.28 26.91 30.55
CA ALA A 110 -10.43 27.76 29.72
C ALA A 110 -9.03 27.91 30.36
N ILE A 111 -7.97 27.70 29.57
CA ILE A 111 -6.57 27.83 30.02
C ILE A 111 -6.27 29.27 30.47
N GLN A 112 -6.84 30.25 29.78
CA GLN A 112 -6.59 31.67 30.00
C GLN A 112 -7.88 32.43 30.26
N ARG A 113 -7.84 33.31 31.25
CA ARG A 113 -8.96 34.20 31.58
C ARG A 113 -9.11 35.37 30.60
N GLY A 114 -8.01 35.90 30.07
CA GLY A 114 -8.04 37.10 29.23
C GLY A 114 -8.29 38.40 30.01
N ASN A 115 -8.57 39.49 29.30
CA ASN A 115 -8.81 40.81 29.90
C ASN A 115 -10.31 40.98 30.22
N CYS A 116 -10.68 40.79 31.49
CA CYS A 116 -12.05 40.97 31.99
C CYS A 116 -12.28 42.32 32.69
N SER A 117 -11.44 43.35 32.47
CA SER A 117 -11.51 44.61 33.23
C SER A 117 -12.84 45.38 33.09
N SER A 118 -13.65 45.09 32.08
CA SER A 118 -14.99 45.65 31.91
C SER A 118 -16.00 45.16 32.96
N PHE A 119 -15.75 44.02 33.62
CA PHE A 119 -16.64 43.41 34.60
C PHE A 119 -16.16 43.66 36.03
N LYS A 120 -16.89 44.50 36.79
CA LYS A 120 -16.44 45.01 38.10
C LYS A 120 -16.94 44.22 39.33
N TYR A 121 -18.06 43.50 39.21
CA TYR A 121 -18.73 42.87 40.36
C TYR A 121 -18.62 41.35 40.32
N GLU A 122 -19.07 40.76 39.20
CA GLU A 122 -18.93 39.33 38.92
C GLU A 122 -18.01 39.19 37.72
N VAL A 123 -16.93 38.44 37.88
CA VAL A 123 -15.89 38.37 36.86
C VAL A 123 -16.00 37.03 36.13
N PRO A 124 -16.21 37.03 34.79
CA PRO A 124 -16.38 35.79 34.03
C PRO A 124 -15.20 34.82 34.17
N HIS A 125 -15.47 33.55 33.87
CA HIS A 125 -14.45 32.49 33.77
C HIS A 125 -13.42 32.80 32.69
N SER A 126 -13.86 33.31 31.53
CA SER A 126 -12.97 33.80 30.48
C SER A 126 -13.61 34.91 29.63
N CYS A 127 -12.87 35.99 29.41
CA CYS A 127 -13.19 37.10 28.51
C CYS A 127 -12.25 37.12 27.30
N LYS A 128 -11.59 36.00 27.01
CA LYS A 128 -10.70 35.91 25.86
C LYS A 128 -11.53 35.76 24.57
N PRO A 129 -11.27 36.55 23.51
CA PRO A 129 -11.97 36.40 22.23
C PRO A 129 -11.74 35.04 21.55
N ASP A 130 -10.57 34.45 21.80
CA ASP A 130 -10.12 33.15 21.31
C ASP A 130 -9.85 32.17 22.47
N PRO A 131 -10.88 31.68 23.18
CA PRO A 131 -10.67 30.77 24.31
C PRO A 131 -10.09 29.43 23.84
N VAL A 132 -9.19 28.87 24.66
CA VAL A 132 -8.70 27.50 24.51
C VAL A 132 -9.10 26.70 25.73
N ILE A 133 -9.86 25.64 25.50
CA ILE A 133 -10.49 24.80 26.50
C ILE A 133 -9.78 23.46 26.59
N VAL A 134 -9.63 22.99 27.82
CA VAL A 134 -9.08 21.67 28.16
C VAL A 134 -10.00 20.95 29.12
N ASP A 135 -10.04 19.63 28.98
CA ASP A 135 -10.80 18.74 29.85
C ASP A 135 -10.26 18.75 31.28
N LEU A 136 -11.13 18.48 32.25
CA LEU A 136 -10.71 18.22 33.62
C LEU A 136 -10.07 16.83 33.74
N MET A 137 -9.21 16.68 34.74
CA MET A 137 -8.60 15.40 35.07
C MET A 137 -9.60 14.47 35.82
N PRO A 138 -9.41 13.14 35.78
CA PRO A 138 -10.32 12.18 36.43
C PRO A 138 -10.46 12.31 37.95
N ASP A 139 -9.56 13.02 38.61
CA ASP A 139 -9.54 13.33 40.04
C ASP A 139 -10.32 14.60 40.41
N ALA A 140 -10.92 15.31 39.44
CA ALA A 140 -11.72 16.51 39.67
C ALA A 140 -12.84 16.27 40.70
N MET A 141 -13.15 17.28 41.52
CA MET A 141 -14.20 17.20 42.54
C MET A 141 -15.57 16.90 41.92
N PRO A 142 -16.45 16.11 42.57
CA PRO A 142 -17.74 15.71 42.01
C PRO A 142 -18.63 16.87 41.55
N GLN A 143 -18.55 18.03 42.23
CA GLN A 143 -19.32 19.23 41.90
C GLN A 143 -18.95 19.84 40.54
N ASN A 144 -17.73 19.59 40.06
CA ASN A 144 -17.20 20.13 38.81
C ASN A 144 -17.29 19.13 37.65
N ARG A 145 -17.88 17.95 37.87
CA ARG A 145 -18.03 16.90 36.85
C ARG A 145 -19.35 17.07 36.11
N SER A 146 -19.28 17.10 34.78
CA SER A 146 -20.43 16.94 33.90
C SER A 146 -20.56 15.50 33.41
N ASP A 147 -21.70 15.17 32.82
CA ASP A 147 -21.86 13.90 32.10
C ASP A 147 -20.83 13.81 30.96
N GLY A 148 -20.23 12.63 30.76
CA GLY A 148 -19.18 12.39 29.76
C GLY A 148 -17.79 13.02 30.03
N CYS A 149 -17.63 13.79 31.11
CA CYS A 149 -16.35 14.29 31.64
C CYS A 149 -15.71 13.25 32.59
N CYS A 150 -14.49 13.34 33.12
CA CYS A 150 -13.39 14.27 33.02
C CYS A 150 -12.17 13.40 32.77
N ARG A 151 -11.79 13.27 31.51
CA ARG A 151 -10.95 12.17 31.06
C ARG A 151 -9.52 12.64 30.80
N GLY A 152 -9.16 13.84 31.28
CA GLY A 152 -7.88 14.48 30.99
C GLY A 152 -7.65 14.68 29.50
N GLY A 153 -8.72 14.81 28.72
CA GLY A 153 -8.68 15.03 27.29
C GLY A 153 -8.40 13.78 26.46
N ILE A 154 -8.43 12.58 27.07
CA ILE A 154 -8.24 11.32 26.38
C ILE A 154 -9.55 10.93 25.68
N LEU A 155 -9.46 10.57 24.40
CA LEU A 155 -10.58 10.01 23.63
C LEU A 155 -10.17 8.65 23.07
N ALA A 156 -10.92 7.61 23.41
CA ALA A 156 -10.71 6.29 22.82
C ALA A 156 -11.14 6.27 21.34
N SER A 157 -10.59 5.34 20.57
CA SER A 157 -11.11 5.02 19.25
C SER A 157 -12.46 4.31 19.39
N TRP A 158 -13.34 4.54 18.42
CA TRP A 158 -14.71 4.03 18.46
C TRP A 158 -14.75 2.49 18.51
N ALA A 159 -13.88 1.79 17.79
CA ALA A 159 -13.91 0.32 17.77
C ALA A 159 -13.38 -0.33 19.05
N ILE A 160 -12.59 0.38 19.86
CA ILE A 160 -12.01 -0.15 21.11
C ILE A 160 -12.94 0.12 22.28
N ASP A 161 -13.39 1.36 22.43
CA ASP A 161 -14.30 1.74 23.51
C ASP A 161 -15.20 2.90 23.09
N PRO A 162 -16.40 2.61 22.56
CA PRO A 162 -17.38 3.63 22.20
C PRO A 162 -17.78 4.51 23.39
N SER A 163 -17.80 3.97 24.62
CA SER A 163 -18.19 4.73 25.81
C SER A 163 -17.13 5.76 26.22
N MET A 164 -15.86 5.47 25.90
CA MET A 164 -14.70 6.34 26.11
C MET A 164 -14.34 7.20 24.88
N SER A 165 -15.12 7.09 23.80
CA SER A 165 -14.86 7.78 22.52
C SER A 165 -15.35 9.23 22.48
N TYR A 166 -15.97 9.74 23.55
CA TYR A 166 -16.47 11.11 23.61
C TYR A 166 -16.07 11.81 24.91
N SER A 167 -16.13 13.13 24.92
CA SER A 167 -16.04 13.94 26.12
C SER A 167 -16.99 15.12 25.98
N SER A 168 -17.63 15.53 27.08
CA SER A 168 -18.57 16.64 27.08
C SER A 168 -18.43 17.52 28.32
N PHE A 169 -18.65 18.81 28.10
CA PHE A 169 -18.63 19.84 29.13
C PHE A 169 -19.74 20.85 28.91
N GLU A 170 -20.15 21.50 29.99
CA GLU A 170 -21.17 22.54 30.00
C GLU A 170 -20.50 23.90 30.07
N LEU A 171 -21.03 24.88 29.34
CA LEU A 171 -20.58 26.26 29.44
C LEU A 171 -21.76 27.23 29.33
N VAL A 172 -21.66 28.34 30.08
CA VAL A 172 -22.62 29.45 30.03
C VAL A 172 -21.96 30.62 29.34
N VAL A 173 -22.52 31.02 28.20
CA VAL A 173 -22.09 32.18 27.41
C VAL A 173 -22.97 33.37 27.75
N GLY A 174 -22.36 34.54 27.85
CA GLY A 174 -23.08 35.80 28.01
C GLY A 174 -22.48 36.96 27.22
N ASN A 175 -22.88 38.17 27.59
CA ASN A 175 -22.53 39.42 26.91
C ASN A 175 -23.08 39.52 25.48
N LEU A 176 -24.27 38.96 25.24
CA LEU A 176 -25.01 39.09 23.99
C LEU A 176 -26.04 40.23 24.07
N GLU A 177 -26.12 41.06 23.03
CA GLU A 177 -27.04 42.20 22.96
C GLU A 177 -28.51 41.73 22.95
N GLN A 178 -29.43 42.50 23.56
CA GLN A 178 -30.83 42.14 23.87
C GLN A 178 -31.76 41.77 22.68
N ASN A 179 -31.24 41.55 21.48
CA ASN A 179 -31.99 41.06 20.30
C ASN A 179 -31.11 40.27 19.31
N SER A 180 -29.95 39.75 19.74
CA SER A 180 -29.02 39.11 18.81
C SER A 180 -29.48 37.69 18.45
N THR A 181 -29.70 37.47 17.15
CA THR A 181 -29.53 36.15 16.53
C THR A 181 -28.22 35.54 17.00
N GLU A 182 -28.29 34.40 17.69
CA GLU A 182 -27.12 33.70 18.24
C GLU A 182 -25.99 33.60 17.22
N TYR A 183 -24.78 33.99 17.62
CA TYR A 183 -23.62 33.84 16.76
C TYR A 183 -22.89 32.55 17.09
N LYS A 184 -22.81 31.68 16.09
CA LYS A 184 -22.02 30.45 16.18
C LYS A 184 -20.52 30.77 16.28
N PRO A 185 -19.73 29.95 17.02
CA PRO A 185 -18.28 30.06 17.04
C PRO A 185 -17.66 30.02 15.64
N LEU A 186 -16.61 30.79 15.44
CA LEU A 186 -15.83 30.86 14.20
C LEU A 186 -14.47 30.19 14.40
N ASN A 187 -13.85 29.73 13.31
CA ASN A 187 -12.48 29.18 13.28
C ASN A 187 -12.18 28.16 14.39
N LEU A 188 -12.97 27.08 14.43
CA LEU A 188 -12.73 26.00 15.38
C LEU A 188 -11.35 25.37 15.14
N THR A 189 -10.57 25.21 16.20
CA THR A 189 -9.26 24.55 16.19
C THR A 189 -9.26 23.40 17.18
N LEU A 190 -8.85 22.21 16.74
CA LEU A 190 -8.67 21.05 17.60
C LEU A 190 -7.18 20.68 17.62
N LEU A 191 -6.54 20.84 18.76
CA LEU A 191 -5.18 20.38 19.00
C LEU A 191 -5.23 19.13 19.86
N ALA A 192 -5.08 17.97 19.23
CA ALA A 192 -4.68 16.75 19.91
C ALA A 192 -3.15 16.63 19.85
N PRO A 193 -2.49 15.64 20.45
CA PRO A 193 -1.04 15.50 20.34
C PRO A 193 -0.59 15.50 18.87
N GLY A 194 0.15 16.54 18.47
CA GLY A 194 0.61 16.80 17.09
C GLY A 194 -0.34 17.66 16.24
N PRO A 195 0.14 18.32 15.16
CA PRO A 195 -0.63 19.27 14.35
C PRO A 195 -1.55 18.61 13.31
N GLY A 196 -1.98 17.37 13.53
CA GLY A 196 -2.62 16.55 12.49
C GLY A 196 -4.09 16.85 12.21
N TYR A 197 -4.82 17.53 13.10
CA TYR A 197 -6.26 17.75 12.96
C TYR A 197 -6.59 19.10 12.33
N THR A 198 -7.52 19.09 11.38
CA THR A 198 -8.08 20.31 10.76
C THR A 198 -9.60 20.26 10.84
N CYS A 199 -10.22 21.31 11.36
CA CYS A 199 -11.67 21.41 11.51
C CYS A 199 -12.31 22.25 10.40
N GLY A 200 -13.49 21.83 9.96
CA GLY A 200 -14.33 22.60 9.05
C GLY A 200 -15.05 23.76 9.76
N PRO A 201 -15.72 24.63 9.00
CA PRO A 201 -16.53 25.71 9.57
C PRO A 201 -17.67 25.14 10.42
N VAL A 202 -18.03 25.85 11.50
CA VAL A 202 -19.20 25.49 12.32
C VAL A 202 -20.47 25.77 11.52
N THR A 203 -21.33 24.76 11.40
CA THR A 203 -22.59 24.81 10.64
C THR A 203 -23.79 24.58 11.55
N ASP A 204 -24.90 25.24 11.22
CA ASP A 204 -26.18 25.02 11.89
C ASP A 204 -26.82 23.73 11.37
N THR A 205 -27.39 22.93 12.27
CA THR A 205 -27.92 21.59 11.97
C THR A 205 -29.25 21.36 12.67
N SER A 206 -29.95 20.28 12.31
CA SER A 206 -31.16 19.87 13.03
C SER A 206 -30.86 19.70 14.53
N PRO A 207 -31.70 20.22 15.44
CA PRO A 207 -31.44 20.13 16.86
C PRO A 207 -31.27 18.68 17.34
N THR A 208 -30.33 18.47 18.25
CA THR A 208 -30.08 17.15 18.86
C THR A 208 -31.22 16.76 19.81
N VAL A 209 -31.67 15.52 19.71
CA VAL A 209 -32.68 14.95 20.61
C VAL A 209 -31.99 14.06 21.64
N PHE A 210 -32.20 14.37 22.92
CA PHE A 210 -31.71 13.56 24.04
C PHE A 210 -32.83 12.70 24.61
N SER A 211 -32.50 11.43 24.89
CA SER A 211 -33.41 10.59 25.64
C SER A 211 -33.18 10.80 27.14
N VAL A 212 -34.21 11.30 27.82
CA VAL A 212 -34.24 11.53 29.26
C VAL A 212 -35.18 10.52 29.94
N ILE A 213 -35.01 10.32 31.25
CA ILE A 213 -35.80 9.38 32.06
C ILE A 213 -35.73 7.94 31.49
N GLY A 214 -34.52 7.41 31.37
CA GLY A 214 -34.28 6.00 31.05
C GLY A 214 -34.85 5.53 29.71
N GLY A 215 -34.84 6.40 28.68
CA GLY A 215 -35.35 6.03 27.36
C GLY A 215 -36.78 6.48 27.05
N ARG A 216 -37.52 6.99 28.04
CA ARG A 216 -38.99 7.13 27.96
C ARG A 216 -39.49 8.51 27.54
N ARG A 217 -38.62 9.52 27.59
CA ARG A 217 -38.94 10.89 27.16
C ARG A 217 -37.81 11.39 26.28
N GLU A 218 -38.17 12.07 25.21
CA GLU A 218 -37.23 12.75 24.34
C GLU A 218 -37.32 14.26 24.59
N GLU A 219 -36.18 14.90 24.79
CA GLU A 219 -36.05 16.35 24.91
C GLU A 219 -35.16 16.84 23.76
N GLU A 220 -35.71 17.73 22.95
CA GLU A 220 -35.00 18.38 21.86
C GLU A 220 -34.37 19.68 22.36
N VAL A 221 -33.10 19.90 22.04
CA VAL A 221 -32.44 21.16 22.37
C VAL A 221 -32.96 22.29 21.49
N PHE A 222 -32.77 23.53 21.92
CA PHE A 222 -33.25 24.67 21.14
C PHE A 222 -32.50 24.81 19.82
N ARG A 223 -31.19 24.50 19.82
CA ARG A 223 -30.36 24.58 18.62
C ARG A 223 -29.09 23.74 18.73
N THR A 224 -28.59 23.27 17.60
CA THR A 224 -27.35 22.51 17.52
C THR A 224 -26.43 23.04 16.43
N TRP A 225 -25.20 23.40 16.82
CA TRP A 225 -24.13 23.70 15.88
C TRP A 225 -23.11 22.58 15.85
N LYS A 226 -22.64 22.24 14.65
CA LYS A 226 -21.75 21.11 14.43
C LYS A 226 -20.57 21.51 13.57
N SER A 227 -19.38 21.03 13.93
CA SER A 227 -18.18 21.06 13.10
C SER A 227 -17.54 19.68 13.07
N THR A 228 -16.90 19.35 11.94
CA THR A 228 -16.21 18.09 11.72
C THR A 228 -14.72 18.36 11.52
N CYS A 229 -13.90 17.67 12.30
CA CYS A 229 -12.45 17.70 12.25
C CYS A 229 -11.92 16.39 11.67
N THR A 230 -11.03 16.50 10.70
CA THR A 230 -10.36 15.37 10.04
C THR A 230 -8.87 15.41 10.31
N TYR A 231 -8.26 14.22 10.35
CA TYR A 231 -6.84 14.03 10.59
C TYR A 231 -6.07 13.84 9.30
N SER A 232 -4.94 14.53 9.17
CA SER A 232 -3.98 14.38 8.07
C SER A 232 -2.65 13.84 8.61
N SER A 233 -2.27 12.64 8.16
CA SER A 233 -0.99 12.03 8.52
C SER A 233 0.21 12.83 8.02
N TYR A 234 0.07 13.51 6.87
CA TYR A 234 1.13 14.36 6.29
C TYR A 234 1.44 15.59 7.15
N LEU A 235 0.38 16.23 7.70
CA LEU A 235 0.57 17.37 8.60
C LEU A 235 1.15 16.91 9.94
N ALA A 236 0.78 15.71 10.40
CA ALA A 236 1.15 15.21 11.72
C ALA A 236 2.61 14.79 11.87
N SER A 237 3.23 14.15 10.87
CA SER A 237 4.65 13.78 10.91
C SER A 237 5.23 13.58 9.52
N LYS A 238 6.45 14.09 9.30
CA LYS A 238 7.22 13.88 8.06
C LYS A 238 7.99 12.56 8.05
N THR A 239 8.24 11.95 9.22
CA THR A 239 9.01 10.71 9.38
C THR A 239 8.18 9.61 10.06
N PRO A 240 8.36 8.33 9.69
CA PRO A 240 7.70 7.22 10.36
C PRO A 240 8.08 7.15 11.85
N VAL A 241 7.17 6.67 12.70
CA VAL A 241 7.41 6.51 14.14
C VAL A 241 7.73 5.07 14.56
N CYS A 242 7.54 4.11 13.65
CA CYS A 242 7.81 2.70 13.89
C CYS A 242 8.38 2.01 12.66
N CYS A 243 9.11 0.92 12.88
CA CYS A 243 9.54 0.01 11.82
C CYS A 243 9.09 -1.42 12.09
N VAL A 244 9.00 -2.24 11.04
CA VAL A 244 8.62 -3.65 11.13
C VAL A 244 9.81 -4.55 10.84
N SER A 245 9.99 -5.56 11.68
CA SER A 245 10.95 -6.64 11.46
C SER A 245 10.23 -7.98 11.41
N LEU A 246 10.71 -8.88 10.55
CA LEU A 246 10.05 -10.15 10.27
C LEU A 246 10.99 -11.30 10.56
N SER A 247 10.47 -12.40 11.09
CA SER A 247 11.24 -13.64 11.23
C SER A 247 10.33 -14.86 11.12
N THR A 248 10.92 -16.01 10.83
CA THR A 248 10.18 -17.26 10.67
C THR A 248 10.96 -18.39 11.32
N PHE A 249 10.29 -19.43 11.78
CA PHE A 249 10.97 -20.61 12.33
C PHE A 249 11.80 -21.40 11.30
N TYR A 250 11.62 -21.11 10.01
CA TYR A 250 12.38 -21.70 8.92
C TYR A 250 13.73 -20.99 8.68
N SER A 251 13.91 -19.76 9.19
CA SER A 251 15.14 -18.99 9.01
C SER A 251 15.71 -18.54 10.35
N PRO A 252 17.01 -18.79 10.62
CA PRO A 252 17.68 -18.22 11.79
C PRO A 252 17.92 -16.71 11.65
N THR A 253 17.77 -16.14 10.45
CA THR A 253 17.99 -14.72 10.19
C THR A 253 16.71 -13.90 10.37
N ILE A 254 16.79 -12.86 11.19
CA ILE A 254 15.74 -11.85 11.33
C ILE A 254 15.87 -10.85 10.17
N THR A 255 14.80 -10.63 9.42
CA THR A 255 14.71 -9.47 8.52
C THR A 255 14.52 -8.24 9.41
N SER A 256 15.62 -7.56 9.71
CA SER A 256 15.62 -6.37 10.57
C SER A 256 15.00 -5.17 9.86
N CYS A 257 14.67 -4.14 10.65
CA CYS A 257 14.27 -2.86 10.09
C CYS A 257 15.40 -2.26 9.24
N PRO A 258 15.13 -1.67 8.06
CA PRO A 258 16.12 -0.97 7.27
C PRO A 258 16.85 0.12 8.07
N SER A 259 18.13 0.33 7.79
CA SER A 259 18.91 1.40 8.41
C SER A 259 18.25 2.76 8.14
N CYS A 260 18.22 3.63 9.15
CA CYS A 260 17.62 4.95 9.09
C CYS A 260 16.11 5.00 8.73
N SER A 261 15.34 3.93 9.03
CA SER A 261 13.90 3.87 8.73
C SER A 261 13.09 5.06 9.25
N CYS A 262 13.44 5.61 10.42
CA CYS A 262 12.76 6.78 11.01
C CYS A 262 13.56 8.09 10.85
N GLY A 263 14.53 8.11 9.94
CA GLY A 263 15.38 9.26 9.62
C GLY A 263 16.63 9.33 10.48
N CYS A 264 17.80 9.22 9.85
CA CYS A 264 19.06 9.55 10.50
C CYS A 264 19.28 11.07 10.39
N ARG A 265 19.44 11.75 11.53
CA ARG A 265 19.83 13.17 11.52
C ARG A 265 21.34 13.26 11.26
N VAL A 266 21.75 14.25 10.46
CA VAL A 266 23.17 14.56 10.26
C VAL A 266 23.78 14.83 11.64
N ALA A 267 24.96 14.25 11.90
CA ALA A 267 25.65 14.37 13.18
C ALA A 267 26.06 15.83 13.43
N ASP A 268 25.14 16.60 13.99
CA ASP A 268 25.46 17.90 14.55
C ASP A 268 26.12 17.67 15.92
N GLN A 269 27.31 18.24 16.13
CA GLN A 269 28.19 17.94 17.27
C GLN A 269 27.56 18.26 18.64
N PHE A 270 26.39 18.91 18.66
CA PHE A 270 25.67 19.34 19.86
C PHE A 270 24.32 18.64 20.08
N ALA A 271 23.87 17.77 19.17
CA ALA A 271 22.58 17.08 19.30
C ALA A 271 22.79 15.60 19.68
N THR A 272 22.55 15.25 20.94
CA THR A 272 22.57 13.85 21.42
C THR A 272 21.37 13.09 20.83
N SER A 273 21.49 12.59 19.59
CA SER A 273 20.37 12.02 18.84
C SER A 273 19.82 10.70 19.38
N CYS A 274 20.61 9.98 20.18
CA CYS A 274 20.23 8.74 20.86
C CYS A 274 21.25 8.38 21.95
N ILE A 275 20.87 7.56 22.93
CA ILE A 275 21.78 7.06 23.97
C ILE A 275 22.34 5.69 23.56
N ARG A 276 23.67 5.54 23.62
CA ARG A 276 24.33 4.22 23.56
C ARG A 276 24.21 3.53 24.91
N GLN A 277 23.98 2.22 24.86
CA GLN A 277 23.73 1.38 26.03
C GLN A 277 24.83 1.58 27.10
N GLY A 278 24.45 2.00 28.31
CA GLY A 278 25.35 2.17 29.45
C GLY A 278 25.70 3.61 29.87
N VAL A 279 25.27 4.66 29.15
CA VAL A 279 25.53 6.07 29.53
C VAL A 279 24.23 6.85 29.58
N ILE A 280 23.62 6.98 30.76
CA ILE A 280 22.42 7.83 30.95
C ILE A 280 22.85 9.17 31.56
N PRO A 281 22.67 10.31 30.88
CA PRO A 281 22.83 11.63 31.48
C PRO A 281 21.77 11.84 32.57
N SER A 282 22.18 12.39 33.72
CA SER A 282 21.35 12.60 34.91
C SER A 282 20.14 13.51 34.72
N ASN A 283 20.04 14.21 33.58
CA ASN A 283 18.97 15.15 33.25
C ASN A 283 18.20 14.68 32.00
N LEU A 284 17.28 13.74 32.17
CA LEU A 284 16.29 13.33 31.16
C LEU A 284 15.14 14.37 31.13
N LEU A 285 15.39 15.52 30.50
CA LEU A 285 14.36 16.56 30.28
C LEU A 285 13.74 16.49 28.87
N ASP A 286 14.28 15.64 27.98
CA ASP A 286 13.86 15.55 26.59
C ASP A 286 13.08 14.24 26.34
N VAL A 287 11.82 14.39 25.90
CA VAL A 287 10.81 13.32 25.80
C VAL A 287 11.01 12.43 24.56
N ASP A 288 11.85 12.89 23.61
CA ASP A 288 12.08 12.21 22.34
C ASP A 288 13.41 11.44 22.28
N LEU A 289 14.07 11.24 23.43
CA LEU A 289 15.31 10.48 23.50
C LEU A 289 15.06 8.97 23.31
N ILE A 290 15.77 8.37 22.35
CA ILE A 290 15.67 6.94 22.02
C ILE A 290 17.01 6.21 22.20
N GLN A 291 16.96 4.89 22.39
CA GLN A 291 18.14 4.03 22.34
C GLN A 291 18.70 3.95 20.91
N CYS A 292 20.02 4.08 20.78
CA CYS A 292 20.68 4.00 19.47
C CYS A 292 20.49 2.62 18.83
N THR A 293 19.91 2.61 17.62
CA THR A 293 19.71 1.42 16.79
C THR A 293 19.96 1.80 15.33
N ASP A 294 20.28 0.83 14.47
CA ASP A 294 20.53 1.13 13.04
C ASP A 294 19.32 1.76 12.35
N HIS A 295 18.11 1.44 12.80
CA HIS A 295 16.86 1.94 12.21
C HIS A 295 16.39 3.29 12.80
N MET A 296 16.94 3.71 13.95
CA MET A 296 16.62 4.98 14.64
C MET A 296 15.12 5.22 14.89
N CYS A 297 14.35 4.15 15.08
CA CYS A 297 12.90 4.24 15.29
C CYS A 297 12.56 4.13 16.78
N PRO A 298 11.66 4.99 17.31
CA PRO A 298 11.15 4.88 18.68
C PRO A 298 10.48 3.53 18.97
N LEU A 299 9.83 2.95 17.97
CA LEU A 299 9.10 1.69 18.09
C LEU A 299 9.54 0.67 17.05
N ARG A 300 9.57 -0.60 17.45
CA ARG A 300 9.75 -1.74 16.55
C ARG A 300 8.62 -2.74 16.73
N ILE A 301 8.01 -3.15 15.63
CA ILE A 301 7.02 -4.22 15.61
C ILE A 301 7.65 -5.45 14.98
N HIS A 302 7.76 -6.52 15.75
CA HIS A 302 8.33 -7.78 15.31
C HIS A 302 7.24 -8.82 15.06
N TRP A 303 7.14 -9.31 13.82
CA TRP A 303 6.25 -10.40 13.44
C TRP A 303 7.06 -11.67 13.24
N HIS A 304 6.87 -12.63 14.13
CA HIS A 304 7.58 -13.90 14.12
C HIS A 304 6.65 -15.07 13.87
N ILE A 305 6.84 -15.81 12.77
CA ILE A 305 6.12 -17.06 12.55
C ILE A 305 6.78 -18.14 13.41
N LYS A 306 6.13 -18.56 14.50
CA LYS A 306 6.66 -19.56 15.45
C LYS A 306 6.57 -20.98 14.92
N LYS A 307 5.42 -21.34 14.33
CA LYS A 307 5.17 -22.72 13.89
C LYS A 307 4.07 -22.76 12.85
N ASN A 308 4.21 -23.73 11.95
CA ASN A 308 3.23 -24.07 10.93
C ASN A 308 2.48 -25.35 11.33
N TYR A 309 1.17 -25.27 11.55
CA TYR A 309 0.31 -26.45 11.72
C TYR A 309 -0.54 -26.67 10.47
N ILE A 310 -1.12 -27.85 10.32
CA ILE A 310 -2.01 -28.16 9.18
C ILE A 310 -3.17 -27.16 9.12
N THR A 311 -3.81 -26.90 10.28
CA THR A 311 -5.03 -26.09 10.36
C THR A 311 -4.79 -24.60 10.62
N HIS A 312 -3.61 -24.19 11.07
CA HIS A 312 -3.35 -22.79 11.40
C HIS A 312 -1.86 -22.44 11.41
N TRP A 313 -1.55 -21.16 11.27
CA TRP A 313 -0.24 -20.61 11.62
C TRP A 313 -0.23 -20.12 13.06
N ARG A 314 0.85 -20.39 13.78
CA ARG A 314 1.12 -19.77 15.08
C ARG A 314 2.14 -18.66 14.90
N VAL A 315 1.71 -17.44 15.13
CA VAL A 315 2.51 -16.22 15.00
C VAL A 315 2.70 -15.59 16.37
N LYS A 316 3.87 -14.98 16.60
CA LYS A 316 4.17 -14.14 17.75
C LYS A 316 4.35 -12.71 17.27
N LEU A 317 3.51 -11.81 17.76
CA LEU A 317 3.60 -10.38 17.53
C LEU A 317 4.20 -9.74 18.78
N THR A 318 5.31 -9.02 18.62
CA THR A 318 5.98 -8.30 19.71
C THR A 318 6.14 -6.84 19.33
N ILE A 319 5.77 -5.92 20.22
CA ILE A 319 5.97 -4.48 20.05
C ILE A 319 7.00 -4.05 21.08
N SER A 320 8.05 -3.35 20.65
CA SER A 320 9.17 -2.89 21.48
C SER A 320 9.28 -1.37 21.45
N ASN A 321 9.43 -0.75 22.62
CA ASN A 321 9.60 0.69 22.81
C ASN A 321 11.04 1.01 23.22
N TYR A 322 11.69 1.82 22.39
CA TYR A 322 13.07 2.25 22.53
C TYR A 322 13.20 3.67 23.08
N ASN A 323 12.08 4.37 23.33
CA ASN A 323 12.09 5.70 23.92
C ASN A 323 12.36 5.62 25.43
N TYR A 324 13.19 6.52 25.98
CA TYR A 324 13.55 6.58 27.41
C TYR A 324 12.65 7.49 28.25
N GLY A 325 11.89 8.38 27.63
CA GLY A 325 11.06 9.39 28.29
C GLY A 325 9.56 9.28 27.97
N ARG A 326 9.13 8.27 27.20
CA ARG A 326 7.76 8.14 26.71
C ARG A 326 7.18 6.73 26.87
N ASN A 327 6.09 6.66 27.63
CA ASN A 327 5.18 5.52 27.66
C ASN A 327 4.05 5.69 26.64
N TYR A 328 3.58 4.58 26.06
CA TYR A 328 2.39 4.56 25.22
C TYR A 328 1.24 3.87 25.97
N SER A 329 0.35 4.67 26.55
CA SER A 329 -0.86 4.19 27.23
C SER A 329 -1.99 4.01 26.21
N ASN A 330 -2.77 2.93 26.31
CA ASN A 330 -3.84 2.57 25.37
C ASN A 330 -3.35 2.38 23.92
N TRP A 331 -2.13 1.85 23.79
CA TRP A 331 -1.56 1.53 22.48
C TRP A 331 -2.47 0.58 21.70
N ASN A 332 -2.48 0.74 20.39
CA ASN A 332 -3.11 -0.20 19.47
C ASN A 332 -2.24 -0.48 18.25
N VAL A 333 -2.51 -1.62 17.63
CA VAL A 333 -1.87 -2.03 16.38
C VAL A 333 -2.93 -2.51 15.40
N LEU A 334 -2.92 -1.92 14.22
CA LEU A 334 -3.75 -2.33 13.10
C LEU A 334 -2.92 -3.17 12.15
N VAL A 335 -3.38 -4.38 11.83
CA VAL A 335 -2.69 -5.33 10.95
C VAL A 335 -3.59 -5.67 9.78
N GLN A 336 -3.11 -5.38 8.57
CA GLN A 336 -3.72 -5.85 7.34
C GLN A 336 -3.07 -7.18 6.95
N HIS A 337 -3.87 -8.25 6.94
CA HIS A 337 -3.36 -9.59 6.67
C HIS A 337 -4.49 -10.47 6.10
N PRO A 338 -4.29 -11.17 4.97
CA PRO A 338 -5.37 -11.94 4.33
C PRO A 338 -5.88 -13.11 5.20
N GLY A 339 -5.08 -13.59 6.14
CA GLY A 339 -5.46 -14.62 7.10
C GLY A 339 -6.47 -14.21 8.18
N PHE A 340 -6.95 -12.97 8.18
CA PHE A 340 -8.05 -12.54 9.05
C PHE A 340 -9.44 -12.80 8.47
N GLY A 341 -9.56 -13.27 7.22
CA GLY A 341 -10.82 -13.75 6.66
C GLY A 341 -11.37 -15.03 7.29
N GLN A 342 -10.59 -15.66 8.17
CA GLN A 342 -10.96 -16.83 8.97
C GLN A 342 -10.91 -16.49 10.47
N PRO A 343 -11.62 -17.23 11.34
CA PRO A 343 -11.55 -17.02 12.79
C PRO A 343 -10.11 -17.04 13.29
N SER A 344 -9.65 -15.91 13.82
CA SER A 344 -8.33 -15.77 14.42
C SER A 344 -8.44 -15.62 15.93
N ALA A 345 -7.46 -16.12 16.67
CA ALA A 345 -7.41 -16.03 18.12
C ALA A 345 -6.16 -15.26 18.56
N SER A 346 -6.34 -14.26 19.41
CA SER A 346 -5.27 -13.57 20.14
C SER A 346 -5.32 -13.94 21.62
N PHE A 347 -4.19 -14.30 22.22
CA PHE A 347 -4.16 -14.76 23.61
C PHE A 347 -3.95 -13.62 24.61
N SER A 348 -2.99 -12.74 24.35
CA SER A 348 -2.52 -11.74 25.31
C SER A 348 -2.99 -10.33 24.98
N PHE A 349 -3.54 -10.11 23.79
CA PHE A 349 -4.15 -8.85 23.34
C PHE A 349 -5.66 -9.03 23.13
N ASN A 350 -6.40 -7.95 23.30
CA ASN A 350 -7.75 -7.85 22.75
C ASN A 350 -7.68 -7.66 21.23
N SER A 351 -8.69 -8.12 20.52
CA SER A 351 -8.76 -7.98 19.06
C SER A 351 -10.19 -7.79 18.56
N THR A 352 -10.32 -7.08 17.44
CA THR A 352 -11.57 -6.96 16.67
C THR A 352 -11.27 -6.84 15.18
N MET A 353 -12.21 -7.26 14.34
CA MET A 353 -12.14 -7.09 12.89
C MET A 353 -12.77 -5.76 12.49
N LEU A 354 -12.12 -5.03 11.60
CA LEU A 354 -12.68 -3.79 11.06
C LEU A 354 -13.27 -4.03 9.66
N PRO A 355 -14.50 -3.56 9.39
CA PRO A 355 -15.08 -3.66 8.06
C PRO A 355 -14.38 -2.68 7.12
N THR A 356 -13.62 -3.20 6.17
CA THR A 356 -12.94 -2.37 5.15
C THR A 356 -13.77 -2.32 3.88
N THR A 357 -14.27 -1.13 3.53
CA THR A 357 -14.99 -0.92 2.26
C THR A 357 -14.01 -0.57 1.16
N GLY A 358 -13.88 -1.41 0.14
CA GLY A 358 -13.00 -1.16 -1.01
C GLY A 358 -11.53 -1.56 -0.83
N VAL A 359 -11.18 -2.25 0.26
CA VAL A 359 -9.87 -2.90 0.43
C VAL A 359 -10.07 -4.40 0.27
N PRO A 360 -9.27 -5.08 -0.59
CA PRO A 360 -9.48 -6.49 -0.89
C PRO A 360 -9.10 -7.46 0.25
N GLU A 361 -8.51 -6.97 1.35
CA GLU A 361 -8.00 -7.79 2.44
C GLU A 361 -8.59 -7.36 3.80
N ASP A 362 -8.76 -8.34 4.68
CA ASP A 362 -9.27 -8.14 6.04
C ASP A 362 -8.23 -7.47 6.96
N VAL A 363 -8.75 -6.71 7.92
CA VAL A 363 -7.96 -5.89 8.84
C VAL A 363 -8.33 -6.15 10.28
N ALA A 364 -7.32 -6.44 11.09
CA ALA A 364 -7.44 -6.67 12.53
C ALA A 364 -6.89 -5.52 13.33
N LEU A 365 -7.64 -5.09 14.34
CA LEU A 365 -7.20 -4.15 15.35
C LEU A 365 -6.87 -4.91 16.64
N PHE A 366 -5.69 -4.66 17.21
CA PHE A 366 -5.21 -5.25 18.46
C PHE A 366 -4.91 -4.15 19.49
N TRP A 367 -5.20 -4.41 20.76
CA TRP A 367 -4.88 -3.50 21.87
C TRP A 367 -4.67 -4.25 23.19
N GLY A 368 -4.14 -3.54 24.19
CA GLY A 368 -3.89 -4.08 25.51
C GLY A 368 -5.15 -4.49 26.28
N LYS A 369 -5.01 -5.52 27.12
CA LYS A 369 -5.99 -5.94 28.13
C LYS A 369 -5.84 -5.08 29.39
N ALA A 370 -6.97 -4.61 29.90
CA ALA A 370 -7.05 -3.83 31.14
C ALA A 370 -6.27 -4.52 32.27
N PHE A 371 -5.49 -3.74 33.02
CA PHE A 371 -4.66 -4.20 34.15
C PHE A 371 -3.58 -5.23 33.82
N TYR A 372 -3.27 -5.46 32.53
CA TYR A 372 -2.26 -6.42 32.11
C TYR A 372 -1.18 -5.77 31.24
N ASN A 373 -1.57 -5.23 30.09
CA ASN A 373 -0.65 -4.63 29.13
C ASN A 373 -1.28 -3.42 28.42
N THR A 374 -2.10 -2.64 29.14
CA THR A 374 -2.63 -1.35 28.66
C THR A 374 -1.56 -0.30 28.44
N GLU A 375 -0.38 -0.45 29.05
CA GLU A 375 0.74 0.47 28.88
C GLU A 375 1.94 -0.26 28.27
N LEU A 376 2.48 0.31 27.20
CA LEU A 376 3.78 -0.05 26.64
C LEU A 376 4.82 0.90 27.25
N LEU A 377 5.52 0.40 28.27
CA LEU A 377 6.50 1.15 29.03
C LEU A 377 7.70 1.57 28.17
N GLN A 378 8.35 2.65 28.57
CA GLN A 378 9.60 3.15 28.02
C GLN A 378 10.76 2.16 28.24
N ALA A 379 11.84 2.35 27.49
CA ALA A 379 13.11 1.65 27.73
C ALA A 379 13.76 2.12 29.05
N ASP A 380 14.45 1.20 29.70
CA ASP A 380 15.29 1.47 30.86
C ASP A 380 16.77 1.17 30.54
N GLN A 381 17.64 1.29 31.54
CA GLN A 381 19.09 1.09 31.38
C GLN A 381 19.49 -0.36 30.99
N TYR A 382 18.62 -1.34 31.24
CA TYR A 382 18.88 -2.76 31.07
C TYR A 382 18.09 -3.38 29.91
N GLN A 383 16.87 -2.92 29.66
CA GLN A 383 15.94 -3.52 28.70
C GLN A 383 15.03 -2.50 28.02
N VAL A 384 14.55 -2.87 26.84
CA VAL A 384 13.48 -2.13 26.14
C VAL A 384 12.12 -2.57 26.67
N GLY A 385 11.19 -1.63 26.81
CA GLY A 385 9.81 -1.97 27.12
C GLY A 385 9.21 -2.79 25.97
N SER A 386 8.46 -3.84 26.27
CA SER A 386 7.82 -4.64 25.23
C SER A 386 6.51 -5.30 25.65
N VAL A 387 5.60 -5.44 24.70
CA VAL A 387 4.37 -6.23 24.83
C VAL A 387 4.34 -7.29 23.74
N THR A 388 3.75 -8.45 24.04
CA THR A 388 3.74 -9.59 23.12
C THR A 388 2.41 -10.33 23.18
N THR A 389 1.95 -10.83 22.03
CA THR A 389 0.88 -11.82 21.94
C THR A 389 1.25 -12.95 20.99
N GLU A 390 0.59 -14.09 21.17
CA GLU A 390 0.50 -15.09 20.13
C GLU A 390 -0.84 -14.94 19.38
N LEU A 391 -0.78 -15.23 18.08
CA LEU A 391 -1.91 -15.22 17.16
C LEU A 391 -2.02 -16.61 16.51
N LEU A 392 -3.24 -17.13 16.42
CA LEU A 392 -3.56 -18.28 15.58
C LEU A 392 -4.31 -17.79 14.34
N LEU A 393 -3.73 -18.03 13.17
CA LEU A 393 -4.33 -17.67 11.88
C LEU A 393 -4.79 -18.96 11.20
N GLN A 394 -6.10 -19.22 11.20
CA GLN A 394 -6.68 -20.43 10.62
C GLN A 394 -6.52 -20.47 9.11
N LYS A 395 -6.10 -21.63 8.60
CA LYS A 395 -5.97 -21.87 7.18
C LYS A 395 -7.28 -22.39 6.63
N ASP A 396 -7.74 -21.74 5.59
CA ASP A 396 -8.82 -22.26 4.77
C ASP A 396 -8.22 -22.87 3.49
N SER A 397 -8.65 -24.07 3.13
CA SER A 397 -8.14 -24.79 1.96
C SER A 397 -8.49 -24.13 0.64
N SER A 398 -9.49 -23.23 0.61
CA SER A 398 -9.88 -22.50 -0.61
C SER A 398 -9.08 -21.21 -0.85
N SER A 399 -8.57 -20.58 0.21
CA SER A 399 -7.76 -19.34 0.15
C SER A 399 -6.26 -19.58 0.40
N PHE A 400 -5.89 -20.73 0.97
CA PHE A 400 -4.51 -21.07 1.26
C PHE A 400 -3.69 -21.35 -0.02
N THR A 401 -2.79 -20.43 -0.34
CA THR A 401 -1.81 -20.56 -1.42
C THR A 401 -0.42 -20.21 -0.89
N LEU A 402 0.54 -21.14 -1.01
CA LEU A 402 1.94 -20.91 -0.59
C LEU A 402 2.63 -19.81 -1.42
N SER A 403 2.14 -19.56 -2.64
CA SER A 403 2.63 -18.55 -3.58
C SER A 403 2.45 -17.10 -3.11
N ASN A 404 1.53 -16.81 -2.19
CA ASN A 404 1.19 -15.44 -1.79
C ASN A 404 1.83 -14.96 -0.49
N GLY A 405 2.69 -15.76 0.16
CA GLY A 405 3.36 -15.37 1.41
C GLY A 405 2.41 -15.20 2.61
N TRP A 406 1.31 -15.95 2.62
CA TRP A 406 0.12 -15.73 3.47
C TRP A 406 0.34 -15.78 5.00
N ALA A 407 1.54 -16.07 5.50
CA ALA A 407 1.83 -16.06 6.94
C ALA A 407 2.42 -14.71 7.44
N LEU A 408 2.73 -13.78 6.53
CA LEU A 408 3.27 -12.46 6.82
C LEU A 408 2.23 -11.36 6.59
N PRO A 409 2.24 -10.30 7.40
CA PRO A 409 1.31 -9.19 7.27
C PRO A 409 1.68 -8.34 6.08
N ARG A 410 0.68 -7.73 5.45
CA ARG A 410 0.86 -6.83 4.31
C ARG A 410 1.22 -5.43 4.80
N ARG A 411 0.53 -4.96 5.83
CA ARG A 411 0.76 -3.65 6.46
C ARG A 411 0.50 -3.72 7.95
N ILE A 412 1.28 -2.93 8.71
CA ILE A 412 1.06 -2.73 10.14
C ILE A 412 1.11 -1.22 10.45
N TYR A 413 0.15 -0.76 11.25
CA TYR A 413 0.09 0.59 11.79
C TYR A 413 0.10 0.54 13.31
N PHE A 414 0.83 1.45 13.93
CA PHE A 414 0.83 1.64 15.38
C PHE A 414 0.15 2.98 15.70
N ASN A 415 -0.82 2.99 16.61
CA ASN A 415 -1.56 4.19 17.03
C ASN A 415 -2.06 5.07 15.87
N ALA A 416 -2.48 4.44 14.78
CA ALA A 416 -2.94 5.12 13.56
C ALA A 416 -1.90 6.06 12.90
N THR A 417 -0.61 5.93 13.21
CA THR A 417 0.49 6.66 12.57
C THR A 417 1.24 5.80 11.54
N ASP A 418 1.46 6.38 10.36
CA ASP A 418 2.04 5.79 9.12
C ASP A 418 3.55 5.50 9.32
N ARG A 419 4.26 4.57 8.67
CA ARG A 419 3.98 3.59 7.61
C ARG A 419 5.08 2.54 7.77
N SER A 420 4.78 1.30 8.12
CA SER A 420 5.79 0.24 8.12
C SER A 420 5.38 -0.84 7.14
N MET A 421 5.97 -0.79 5.94
CA MET A 421 5.89 -1.92 5.02
C MET A 421 6.62 -3.07 5.71
N ALA A 422 5.90 -4.17 5.95
CA ALA A 422 6.57 -5.46 5.95
C ALA A 422 7.16 -5.59 4.54
N PRO A 423 8.49 -5.67 4.33
CA PRO A 423 8.98 -6.06 3.04
C PRO A 423 8.42 -7.46 2.77
N PRO A 424 7.71 -7.69 1.66
CA PRO A 424 7.56 -9.05 1.18
C PRO A 424 8.98 -9.55 0.91
N PRO A 425 9.36 -10.78 1.29
CA PRO A 425 10.51 -11.40 0.66
C PRO A 425 10.12 -11.65 -0.80
N GLY A 426 10.30 -10.65 -1.66
CA GLY A 426 10.00 -10.76 -3.09
C GLY A 426 9.55 -9.48 -3.80
N ASP A 427 9.08 -8.44 -3.11
CA ASP A 427 8.45 -7.29 -3.78
C ASP A 427 9.26 -6.01 -3.55
N LYS A 428 10.41 -5.93 -4.23
CA LYS A 428 11.04 -4.64 -4.55
C LYS A 428 10.26 -4.05 -5.73
N THR A 429 9.10 -3.46 -5.44
CA THR A 429 8.64 -2.36 -6.30
C THR A 429 9.67 -1.24 -6.17
N PRO A 430 10.20 -0.72 -7.27
CA PRO A 430 11.36 0.15 -7.23
C PRO A 430 10.98 1.45 -6.50
N SER A 431 11.63 1.68 -5.36
CA SER A 431 11.98 3.02 -4.91
C SER A 431 12.49 3.75 -6.14
N LYS A 432 11.84 4.86 -6.51
CA LYS A 432 12.37 5.81 -7.50
C LYS A 432 13.80 6.14 -7.11
N VAL A 433 14.75 5.46 -7.74
CA VAL A 433 16.08 5.99 -7.94
C VAL A 433 15.86 7.09 -8.95
N ASN A 434 16.23 8.31 -8.56
CA ASN A 434 16.37 9.43 -9.47
C ASN A 434 17.32 9.01 -10.60
N GLN A 435 16.75 8.49 -11.69
CA GLN A 435 17.32 8.64 -13.01
C GLN A 435 16.19 9.20 -13.87
N GLU A 436 16.41 10.44 -14.29
CA GLU A 436 15.63 11.12 -15.30
C GLU A 436 15.67 10.29 -16.59
N SER A 437 14.68 9.43 -16.80
CA SER A 437 14.28 9.04 -18.16
C SER A 437 12.92 9.70 -18.43
N THR A 438 12.96 10.68 -19.32
CA THR A 438 11.81 11.43 -19.83
C THR A 438 10.70 10.47 -20.26
N PRO A 439 9.45 10.58 -19.74
CA PRO A 439 8.35 9.65 -20.05
C PRO A 439 7.81 9.68 -21.49
N ASN A 440 8.47 10.40 -22.41
CA ASN A 440 7.91 10.76 -23.72
C ASN A 440 8.80 10.40 -24.93
N SER A 441 9.91 9.67 -24.75
CA SER A 441 10.73 9.25 -25.91
C SER A 441 10.20 7.97 -26.54
N SER A 442 10.10 7.96 -27.88
CA SER A 442 9.78 6.77 -28.66
C SER A 442 10.87 5.71 -28.51
N ILE A 443 10.49 4.44 -28.60
CA ILE A 443 11.42 3.30 -28.61
C ILE A 443 12.36 3.47 -29.80
N SER A 444 13.67 3.39 -29.55
CA SER A 444 14.72 3.70 -30.53
C SER A 444 15.69 2.54 -30.74
N SER A 445 15.83 1.64 -29.77
CA SER A 445 16.75 0.50 -29.81
C SER A 445 16.07 -0.78 -29.35
N VAL A 446 16.06 -1.80 -30.21
CA VAL A 446 15.45 -3.12 -29.94
C VAL A 446 16.51 -4.21 -30.02
N LEU A 447 16.60 -5.02 -28.97
CA LEU A 447 17.47 -6.19 -28.88
C LEU A 447 16.65 -7.48 -29.06
N PHE A 448 16.98 -8.26 -30.07
CA PHE A 448 16.50 -9.63 -30.22
C PHE A 448 17.48 -10.62 -29.60
N VAL A 449 16.96 -11.53 -28.80
CA VAL A 449 17.69 -12.69 -28.27
C VAL A 449 17.07 -13.93 -28.89
N ILE A 450 17.80 -14.61 -29.79
CA ILE A 450 17.34 -15.77 -30.56
C ILE A 450 18.31 -16.93 -30.36
N ALA A 451 17.80 -18.10 -29.96
CA ALA A 451 18.64 -19.22 -29.54
C ALA A 451 19.38 -19.88 -30.71
N MET A 452 18.70 -20.07 -31.84
CA MET A 452 19.25 -20.76 -33.01
C MET A 452 19.46 -19.82 -34.19
N GLN A 453 20.59 -19.96 -34.88
CA GLN A 453 20.88 -19.14 -36.06
C GLN A 453 19.81 -19.32 -37.16
N THR A 454 19.28 -20.54 -37.33
CA THR A 454 18.23 -20.87 -38.30
C THR A 454 16.94 -20.06 -38.09
N GLU A 455 16.63 -19.66 -36.86
CA GLU A 455 15.47 -18.83 -36.53
C GLU A 455 15.75 -17.33 -36.79
N ALA A 456 17.01 -16.93 -36.65
CA ALA A 456 17.44 -15.54 -36.79
C ALA A 456 17.65 -15.11 -38.25
N LEU A 457 18.24 -15.97 -39.10
CA LEU A 457 18.65 -15.61 -40.45
C LEU A 457 17.52 -15.01 -41.31
N PRO A 458 16.28 -15.52 -41.30
CA PRO A 458 15.19 -14.89 -42.05
C PRO A 458 14.93 -13.44 -41.64
N LEU A 459 15.03 -13.13 -40.34
CA LEU A 459 14.88 -11.76 -39.82
C LEU A 459 16.09 -10.88 -40.19
N VAL A 460 17.29 -11.45 -40.17
CA VAL A 460 18.52 -10.78 -40.62
C VAL A 460 18.38 -10.34 -42.08
N ASP A 461 17.94 -11.25 -42.95
CA ASP A 461 17.69 -10.97 -44.37
C ASP A 461 16.54 -9.95 -44.53
N LYS A 462 15.47 -10.11 -43.75
CA LYS A 462 14.26 -9.27 -43.80
C LYS A 462 14.55 -7.81 -43.45
N PHE A 463 15.35 -7.58 -42.41
CA PHE A 463 15.72 -6.25 -41.95
C PHE A 463 17.06 -5.77 -42.52
N GLN A 464 17.69 -6.54 -43.42
CA GLN A 464 18.97 -6.24 -44.06
C GLN A 464 20.07 -5.91 -43.05
N LEU A 465 20.16 -6.72 -41.98
CA LEU A 465 21.13 -6.53 -40.93
C LEU A 465 22.49 -7.08 -41.35
N ALA A 466 23.56 -6.36 -41.01
CA ALA A 466 24.93 -6.80 -41.28
C ALA A 466 25.48 -7.56 -40.07
N GLU A 467 26.17 -8.68 -40.32
CA GLU A 467 26.95 -9.36 -39.28
C GLU A 467 28.10 -8.46 -38.82
N GLN A 468 28.31 -8.38 -37.51
CA GLN A 468 29.24 -7.45 -36.88
C GLN A 468 30.39 -8.24 -36.27
N SER A 469 31.62 -7.92 -36.67
CA SER A 469 32.84 -8.59 -36.21
C SER A 469 33.47 -7.86 -35.00
N ASP A 470 32.65 -7.53 -34.00
CA ASP A 470 32.99 -6.47 -33.04
C ASP A 470 33.58 -6.97 -31.71
N SER A 471 34.51 -6.16 -31.18
CA SER A 471 35.15 -6.32 -29.87
C SER A 471 34.24 -5.98 -28.66
N LEU A 472 32.93 -5.83 -28.86
CA LEU A 472 31.99 -5.45 -27.79
C LEU A 472 31.84 -6.54 -26.72
N PHE A 473 32.06 -7.79 -27.12
CA PHE A 473 32.02 -8.94 -26.23
C PHE A 473 33.43 -9.49 -25.97
N PRO A 474 33.63 -10.20 -24.86
CA PRO A 474 34.92 -10.79 -24.54
C PRO A 474 35.45 -11.66 -25.68
N GLU A 475 36.75 -11.55 -25.96
CA GLU A 475 37.38 -12.35 -27.01
C GLU A 475 37.22 -13.85 -26.75
N GLY A 476 36.84 -14.60 -27.79
CA GLY A 476 36.69 -16.04 -27.72
C GLY A 476 35.30 -16.56 -27.35
N VAL A 477 34.30 -15.70 -27.11
CA VAL A 477 32.90 -16.15 -27.05
C VAL A 477 32.37 -16.46 -28.47
N PRO A 478 31.49 -17.46 -28.66
CA PRO A 478 30.97 -17.84 -29.98
C PRO A 478 29.78 -16.98 -30.44
N TRP A 479 29.45 -15.91 -29.73
CA TRP A 479 28.25 -15.12 -29.94
C TRP A 479 28.27 -14.38 -31.27
N MET A 480 27.13 -14.36 -31.96
CA MET A 480 26.96 -13.68 -33.24
C MET A 480 26.03 -12.49 -33.05
N ARG A 481 26.40 -11.35 -33.64
CA ARG A 481 25.61 -10.11 -33.61
C ARG A 481 25.33 -9.65 -35.03
N TYR A 482 24.06 -9.48 -35.34
CA TYR A 482 23.59 -8.81 -36.56
C TYR A 482 23.02 -7.46 -36.17
N SER A 483 23.44 -6.39 -36.84
CA SER A 483 23.03 -5.04 -36.51
C SER A 483 22.70 -4.23 -37.75
N GLY A 484 21.72 -3.35 -37.60
CA GLY A 484 21.28 -2.49 -38.67
C GLY A 484 20.18 -1.56 -38.20
N LYS A 485 19.81 -0.62 -39.06
CA LYS A 485 18.72 0.30 -38.81
C LYS A 485 17.54 -0.06 -39.70
N TYR A 486 16.37 -0.24 -39.10
CA TYR A 486 15.13 -0.46 -39.81
C TYR A 486 14.14 0.63 -39.41
N LYS A 487 13.78 1.49 -40.37
CA LYS A 487 13.01 2.72 -40.12
C LYS A 487 13.70 3.58 -39.04
N ASP A 488 13.02 3.86 -37.93
CA ASP A 488 13.54 4.67 -36.82
C ASP A 488 14.19 3.82 -35.71
N LEU A 489 14.15 2.48 -35.85
CA LEU A 489 14.66 1.55 -34.86
C LEU A 489 16.08 1.07 -35.21
N ASN A 490 16.96 1.09 -34.22
CA ASN A 490 18.21 0.36 -34.24
C ASN A 490 17.94 -1.08 -33.79
N ILE A 491 18.13 -2.04 -34.69
CA ILE A 491 17.87 -3.46 -34.42
C ILE A 491 19.18 -4.18 -34.22
N ASN A 492 19.27 -4.93 -33.12
CA ASN A 492 20.36 -5.84 -32.84
C ASN A 492 19.79 -7.24 -32.66
N ILE A 493 20.20 -8.21 -33.46
CA ILE A 493 19.89 -9.63 -33.25
C ILE A 493 21.13 -10.32 -32.72
N LEU A 494 21.00 -10.97 -31.57
CA LEU A 494 22.07 -11.74 -30.97
C LEU A 494 21.70 -13.21 -30.81
N CYS A 495 22.65 -14.05 -31.20
CA CYS A 495 22.59 -15.49 -31.06
C CYS A 495 23.76 -16.00 -30.21
N PRO A 496 23.57 -17.03 -29.37
CA PRO A 496 24.66 -17.68 -28.64
C PRO A 496 25.71 -18.29 -29.56
N GLY A 497 25.36 -18.55 -30.82
CA GLY A 497 26.23 -19.17 -31.81
C GLY A 497 26.50 -20.63 -31.51
N LYS A 498 27.52 -21.18 -32.16
CA LYS A 498 27.80 -22.62 -32.12
C LYS A 498 28.72 -22.98 -30.98
N ASP A 499 28.40 -24.07 -30.28
CA ASP A 499 29.30 -24.66 -29.30
C ASP A 499 30.60 -25.11 -29.99
N LYS A 500 31.75 -24.73 -29.42
CA LYS A 500 33.06 -24.98 -30.04
C LYS A 500 33.44 -26.45 -30.12
N LYS A 501 32.87 -27.29 -29.25
CA LYS A 501 33.19 -28.72 -29.17
C LYS A 501 32.27 -29.54 -30.07
N PHE A 502 30.98 -29.23 -30.08
CA PHE A 502 29.95 -30.04 -30.74
C PHE A 502 29.43 -29.43 -32.04
N GLY A 503 29.69 -28.15 -32.32
CA GLY A 503 29.32 -27.49 -33.58
C GLY A 503 27.81 -27.25 -33.76
N VAL A 504 27.01 -27.42 -32.70
CA VAL A 504 25.56 -27.18 -32.66
C VAL A 504 25.26 -25.81 -32.04
N ASP A 505 24.09 -25.24 -32.32
CA ASP A 505 23.65 -24.00 -31.66
C ASP A 505 23.65 -24.17 -30.13
N SER A 506 24.19 -23.19 -29.42
CA SER A 506 24.29 -23.19 -27.95
C SER A 506 22.95 -22.81 -27.31
N VAL A 507 21.96 -23.69 -27.45
CA VAL A 507 20.62 -23.54 -26.84
C VAL A 507 20.66 -23.64 -25.31
N GLY A 508 19.52 -23.35 -24.67
CA GLY A 508 19.34 -23.51 -23.23
C GLY A 508 19.53 -22.22 -22.41
N THR A 509 19.15 -22.32 -21.14
CA THR A 509 18.96 -21.19 -20.23
C THR A 509 20.25 -20.48 -19.89
N VAL A 510 21.36 -21.22 -19.77
CA VAL A 510 22.69 -20.68 -19.43
C VAL A 510 23.17 -19.76 -20.53
N SER A 511 23.25 -20.26 -21.76
CA SER A 511 23.72 -19.51 -22.94
C SER A 511 22.87 -18.26 -23.18
N ALA A 512 21.54 -18.41 -23.13
CA ALA A 512 20.62 -17.29 -23.30
C ALA A 512 20.77 -16.21 -22.20
N SER A 513 20.97 -16.62 -20.94
CA SER A 513 21.14 -15.66 -19.83
C SER A 513 22.45 -14.87 -19.93
N LEU A 514 23.56 -15.53 -20.28
CA LEU A 514 24.86 -14.89 -20.46
C LEU A 514 24.84 -13.89 -21.61
N LEU A 515 24.28 -14.31 -22.75
CA LEU A 515 24.13 -13.46 -23.91
C LEU A 515 23.25 -12.24 -23.60
N THR A 516 22.11 -12.44 -22.95
CA THR A 516 21.19 -11.35 -22.57
C THR A 516 21.90 -10.35 -21.65
N TYR A 517 22.56 -10.84 -20.60
CA TYR A 517 23.27 -9.99 -19.65
C TYR A 517 24.35 -9.14 -20.33
N ALA A 518 25.22 -9.77 -21.13
CA ALA A 518 26.28 -9.07 -21.83
C ALA A 518 25.75 -8.07 -22.86
N SER A 519 24.70 -8.43 -23.60
CA SER A 519 24.08 -7.58 -24.62
C SER A 519 23.47 -6.32 -24.01
N VAL A 520 22.78 -6.45 -22.88
CA VAL A 520 22.17 -5.28 -22.21
C VAL A 520 23.25 -4.34 -21.67
N GLN A 521 24.33 -4.88 -21.10
CA GLN A 521 25.46 -4.07 -20.63
C GLN A 521 26.15 -3.31 -21.77
N ALA A 522 26.36 -3.97 -22.92
CA ALA A 522 27.09 -3.40 -24.05
C ALA A 522 26.23 -2.45 -24.91
N LEU A 523 24.96 -2.77 -25.12
CA LEU A 523 24.10 -2.11 -26.12
C LEU A 523 23.03 -1.21 -25.51
N GLN A 524 22.71 -1.37 -24.21
CA GLN A 524 21.67 -0.60 -23.49
C GLN A 524 20.37 -0.43 -24.30
N PRO A 525 19.72 -1.53 -24.72
CA PRO A 525 18.51 -1.46 -25.54
C PRO A 525 17.31 -0.94 -24.74
N ASP A 526 16.36 -0.32 -25.43
CA ASP A 526 15.10 0.12 -24.83
C ASP A 526 14.17 -1.08 -24.56
N LEU A 527 14.13 -2.04 -25.49
CA LEU A 527 13.24 -3.21 -25.44
C LEU A 527 13.97 -4.49 -25.87
N ILE A 528 13.72 -5.58 -25.16
CA ILE A 528 14.18 -6.93 -25.52
C ILE A 528 13.03 -7.72 -26.13
N ILE A 529 13.29 -8.43 -27.22
CA ILE A 529 12.37 -9.38 -27.84
C ILE A 529 13.03 -10.75 -27.88
N ASN A 530 12.54 -11.70 -27.10
CA ASN A 530 12.96 -13.10 -27.24
C ASN A 530 12.02 -13.80 -28.23
N ALA A 531 12.53 -14.00 -29.45
CA ALA A 531 11.83 -14.67 -30.54
C ALA A 531 12.43 -16.06 -30.75
N GLY A 532 11.58 -17.05 -31.01
CA GLY A 532 12.03 -18.41 -31.32
C GLY A 532 10.86 -19.37 -31.49
N THR A 533 11.19 -20.60 -31.86
CA THR A 533 10.25 -21.71 -31.90
C THR A 533 10.02 -22.31 -30.51
N ALA A 534 8.92 -23.04 -30.35
CA ALA A 534 8.51 -23.62 -29.07
C ALA A 534 7.56 -24.80 -29.31
N GLY A 535 7.44 -25.67 -28.31
CA GLY A 535 6.36 -26.66 -28.24
C GLY A 535 5.06 -26.02 -27.77
N GLY A 536 3.92 -26.54 -28.22
CA GLY A 536 2.57 -26.08 -27.81
C GLY A 536 1.72 -27.20 -27.22
N PHE A 537 0.77 -26.85 -26.36
CA PHE A 537 -0.21 -27.80 -25.81
C PHE A 537 -1.56 -27.67 -26.54
N LYS A 538 -1.97 -28.74 -27.22
CA LYS A 538 -3.25 -28.80 -27.95
C LYS A 538 -4.44 -28.66 -27.01
N GLU A 539 -4.37 -29.21 -25.79
CA GLU A 539 -5.39 -29.02 -24.76
C GLU A 539 -5.58 -27.54 -24.37
N LYS A 540 -4.55 -26.70 -24.58
CA LYS A 540 -4.60 -25.24 -24.37
C LYS A 540 -4.94 -24.47 -25.65
N GLY A 541 -5.31 -25.15 -26.72
CA GLY A 541 -5.70 -24.56 -28.01
C GLY A 541 -4.53 -24.18 -28.93
N ALA A 542 -3.31 -24.67 -28.64
CA ALA A 542 -2.16 -24.48 -29.52
C ALA A 542 -2.23 -25.42 -30.73
N SER A 543 -1.80 -24.93 -31.89
CA SER A 543 -1.68 -25.64 -33.15
C SER A 543 -0.35 -25.32 -33.82
N ILE A 544 0.19 -26.23 -34.62
CA ILE A 544 1.41 -26.02 -35.39
C ILE A 544 1.29 -24.74 -36.23
N GLY A 545 2.31 -23.89 -36.17
CA GLY A 545 2.36 -22.60 -36.88
C GLY A 545 1.66 -21.44 -36.15
N ASP A 546 1.00 -21.69 -35.02
CA ASP A 546 0.52 -20.61 -34.16
C ASP A 546 1.69 -19.79 -33.62
N VAL A 547 1.53 -18.47 -33.60
CA VAL A 547 2.50 -17.57 -32.96
C VAL A 547 1.84 -16.91 -31.75
N TYR A 548 2.47 -17.13 -30.59
CA TYR A 548 2.02 -16.62 -29.31
C TYR A 548 2.84 -15.42 -28.87
N LEU A 549 2.16 -14.41 -28.35
CA LEU A 549 2.74 -13.40 -27.49
C LEU A 549 2.62 -13.86 -26.04
N VAL A 550 3.74 -13.96 -25.34
CA VAL A 550 3.73 -14.53 -23.99
C VAL A 550 3.28 -13.49 -22.96
N SER A 551 2.38 -13.88 -22.05
CA SER A 551 1.97 -13.04 -20.92
C SER A 551 2.88 -13.18 -19.70
N ASP A 552 3.20 -14.43 -19.34
CA ASP A 552 4.01 -14.79 -18.17
C ASP A 552 4.94 -15.95 -18.53
N VAL A 553 6.12 -15.98 -17.94
CA VAL A 553 7.14 -17.03 -18.11
C VAL A 553 7.46 -17.67 -16.76
N ALA A 554 7.75 -18.98 -16.75
CA ALA A 554 8.19 -19.70 -15.54
C ALA A 554 9.06 -20.91 -15.90
N PHE A 555 9.97 -21.34 -15.02
CA PHE A 555 10.69 -22.60 -15.15
C PHE A 555 9.85 -23.80 -14.70
N HIS A 556 10.08 -24.96 -15.31
CA HIS A 556 9.51 -26.25 -14.87
C HIS A 556 10.55 -27.26 -14.38
N ASP A 557 11.85 -27.02 -14.60
CA ASP A 557 12.92 -27.96 -14.30
C ASP A 557 13.78 -27.59 -13.07
N ARG A 558 13.60 -26.39 -12.52
CA ARG A 558 14.30 -25.90 -11.31
C ARG A 558 13.55 -26.27 -10.02
N ARG A 559 13.56 -27.56 -9.70
CA ARG A 559 12.84 -28.13 -8.56
C ARG A 559 13.68 -28.04 -7.29
N ILE A 560 13.41 -27.04 -6.47
CA ILE A 560 14.09 -26.86 -5.19
C ILE A 560 13.04 -27.00 -4.09
N PRO A 561 12.85 -28.19 -3.47
CA PRO A 561 11.79 -28.45 -2.50
C PRO A 561 12.13 -27.84 -1.12
N VAL A 562 12.52 -26.57 -1.11
CA VAL A 562 12.82 -25.76 0.06
C VAL A 562 11.95 -24.51 -0.04
N PRO A 563 11.19 -24.15 1.01
CA PRO A 563 10.30 -22.99 0.96
C PRO A 563 11.01 -21.73 0.47
N VAL A 564 10.35 -20.95 -0.39
CA VAL A 564 10.87 -19.78 -1.12
C VAL A 564 11.81 -20.14 -2.26
N LEU A 565 12.70 -21.12 -2.07
CA LEU A 565 13.55 -21.60 -3.17
C LEU A 565 12.75 -22.39 -4.22
N ASP A 566 11.63 -23.00 -3.83
CA ASP A 566 10.65 -23.60 -4.74
C ASP A 566 10.05 -22.55 -5.69
N LEU A 567 9.60 -21.42 -5.14
CA LEU A 567 9.07 -20.29 -5.91
C LEU A 567 10.16 -19.61 -6.73
N TYR A 568 11.35 -19.43 -6.17
CA TYR A 568 12.52 -18.94 -6.92
C TYR A 568 12.88 -19.89 -8.07
N GLY A 569 12.80 -21.20 -7.82
CA GLY A 569 12.98 -22.25 -8.81
C GLY A 569 11.99 -22.07 -9.96
N VAL A 570 10.69 -21.99 -9.67
CA VAL A 570 9.65 -21.67 -10.66
C VAL A 570 9.93 -20.33 -11.34
N GLY A 571 10.40 -19.32 -10.62
CA GLY A 571 10.90 -18.07 -11.19
C GLY A 571 9.90 -17.29 -12.04
N SER A 572 8.61 -17.36 -11.69
CA SER A 572 7.51 -16.76 -12.46
C SER A 572 7.70 -15.25 -12.64
N ARG A 573 7.63 -14.76 -13.89
CA ARG A 573 7.78 -13.35 -14.27
C ARG A 573 6.77 -12.96 -15.34
N GLN A 574 6.31 -11.72 -15.30
CA GLN A 574 5.45 -11.17 -16.34
C GLN A 574 6.29 -10.60 -17.48
N ALA A 575 5.84 -10.81 -18.72
CA ALA A 575 6.35 -10.06 -19.86
C ALA A 575 5.86 -8.60 -19.80
N PHE A 576 6.52 -7.71 -20.53
CA PHE A 576 6.10 -6.31 -20.61
C PHE A 576 4.68 -6.22 -21.23
N PRO A 577 3.74 -5.50 -20.59
CA PRO A 577 2.35 -5.44 -21.05
C PRO A 577 2.24 -4.66 -22.35
N THR A 578 1.66 -5.29 -23.39
CA THR A 578 1.50 -4.72 -24.74
C THR A 578 0.06 -4.90 -25.26
N PRO A 579 -0.94 -4.32 -24.56
CA PRO A 579 -2.35 -4.53 -24.87
C PRO A 579 -2.74 -4.03 -26.27
N ASN A 580 -2.13 -2.95 -26.77
CA ASN A 580 -2.47 -2.43 -28.10
C ASN A 580 -1.89 -3.31 -29.20
N LEU A 581 -0.69 -3.86 -29.02
CA LEU A 581 -0.07 -4.84 -29.93
C LEU A 581 -0.92 -6.09 -30.04
N VAL A 582 -1.38 -6.65 -28.91
CA VAL A 582 -2.28 -7.81 -28.89
C VAL A 582 -3.56 -7.51 -29.67
N LYS A 583 -4.15 -6.34 -29.43
CA LYS A 583 -5.41 -5.93 -30.07
C LYS A 583 -5.26 -5.73 -31.58
N GLU A 584 -4.17 -5.07 -32.01
CA GLU A 584 -3.93 -4.72 -33.41
C GLU A 584 -3.52 -5.94 -34.23
N LEU A 585 -2.57 -6.73 -33.73
CA LEU A 585 -2.01 -7.87 -34.45
C LEU A 585 -2.81 -9.16 -34.26
N LYS A 586 -3.75 -9.18 -33.30
CA LYS A 586 -4.60 -10.33 -32.96
C LYS A 586 -3.77 -11.60 -32.69
N LEU A 587 -2.61 -11.43 -32.06
CA LEU A 587 -1.76 -12.55 -31.67
C LEU A 587 -2.43 -13.35 -30.55
N LYS A 588 -2.23 -14.67 -30.56
CA LYS A 588 -2.65 -15.51 -29.44
C LYS A 588 -1.81 -15.16 -28.23
N VAL A 589 -2.42 -15.13 -27.05
CA VAL A 589 -1.70 -14.87 -25.78
C VAL A 589 -1.67 -16.14 -24.96
N GLY A 590 -0.51 -16.46 -24.39
CA GLY A 590 -0.31 -17.68 -23.61
C GLY A 590 0.82 -17.57 -22.61
N LYS A 591 0.84 -18.47 -21.63
CA LYS A 591 1.95 -18.58 -20.67
C LYS A 591 3.03 -19.51 -21.21
N LEU A 592 4.29 -19.18 -20.94
CA LEU A 592 5.46 -19.95 -21.36
C LEU A 592 6.05 -20.70 -20.16
N SER A 593 6.41 -21.96 -20.37
CA SER A 593 7.22 -22.70 -19.41
C SER A 593 8.56 -23.14 -20.00
N THR A 594 9.64 -22.83 -19.31
CA THR A 594 11.01 -23.01 -19.78
C THR A 594 11.74 -24.11 -19.00
N GLY A 595 12.56 -24.90 -19.69
CA GLY A 595 13.49 -25.84 -19.08
C GLY A 595 14.54 -26.31 -20.08
N ASP A 596 15.69 -26.78 -19.63
CA ASP A 596 16.85 -27.10 -20.48
C ASP A 596 16.72 -28.43 -21.26
N SER A 597 15.60 -29.14 -21.11
CA SER A 597 15.31 -30.39 -21.80
C SER A 597 14.30 -30.20 -22.93
N LEU A 598 14.61 -30.72 -24.13
CA LEU A 598 13.69 -30.72 -25.26
C LEU A 598 12.48 -31.64 -25.03
N ASP A 599 12.73 -32.84 -24.48
CA ASP A 599 11.69 -33.78 -24.08
C ASP A 599 10.90 -33.29 -22.85
N MET A 600 9.95 -34.09 -22.39
CA MET A 600 9.11 -33.77 -21.24
C MET A 600 8.94 -35.02 -20.38
N THR A 601 9.63 -35.06 -19.24
CA THR A 601 9.42 -36.13 -18.26
C THR A 601 8.05 -35.96 -17.59
N PRO A 602 7.49 -37.01 -16.95
CA PRO A 602 6.25 -36.88 -16.17
C PRO A 602 6.33 -35.80 -15.08
N GLN A 603 7.53 -35.57 -14.52
CA GLN A 603 7.78 -34.53 -13.53
C GLN A 603 7.71 -33.13 -14.14
N ASP A 604 8.26 -32.95 -15.35
CA ASP A 604 8.19 -31.68 -16.07
C ASP A 604 6.74 -31.41 -16.49
N ALA A 605 6.04 -32.42 -17.02
CA ALA A 605 4.62 -32.32 -17.40
C ALA A 605 3.74 -31.82 -16.25
N ALA A 606 3.93 -32.38 -15.05
CA ALA A 606 3.20 -31.96 -13.85
C ALA A 606 3.43 -30.48 -13.50
N LEU A 607 4.66 -29.98 -13.64
CA LEU A 607 5.03 -28.60 -13.33
C LEU A 607 4.63 -27.62 -14.43
N ILE A 608 4.70 -28.03 -15.69
CA ILE A 608 4.18 -27.25 -16.83
C ILE A 608 2.67 -27.06 -16.70
N LEU A 609 1.95 -28.13 -16.31
CA LEU A 609 0.51 -28.06 -16.02
C LEU A 609 0.24 -27.13 -14.82
N ALA A 610 1.02 -27.23 -13.74
CA ALA A 610 0.90 -26.35 -12.58
C ALA A 610 1.16 -24.86 -12.90
N ASN A 611 2.08 -24.60 -13.84
CA ASN A 611 2.36 -23.25 -14.37
C ASN A 611 1.24 -22.75 -15.30
N ASN A 612 0.27 -23.60 -15.66
CA ASN A 612 -0.80 -23.32 -16.62
C ASN A 612 -0.25 -22.81 -17.97
N ALA A 613 0.85 -23.41 -18.44
CA ALA A 613 1.52 -22.98 -19.67
C ALA A 613 0.80 -23.48 -20.93
N THR A 614 0.86 -22.66 -21.98
CA THR A 614 0.36 -22.96 -23.33
C THR A 614 1.50 -23.33 -24.28
N VAL A 615 2.69 -22.77 -24.02
CA VAL A 615 3.91 -22.98 -24.82
C VAL A 615 5.07 -23.43 -23.91
N LYS A 616 5.97 -24.26 -24.45
CA LYS A 616 7.17 -24.80 -23.79
C LYS A 616 8.42 -24.45 -24.59
N ASP A 617 9.45 -23.91 -23.95
CA ASP A 617 10.74 -23.61 -24.59
C ASP A 617 11.95 -23.91 -23.69
N MET A 618 13.15 -23.48 -24.10
CA MET A 618 14.42 -23.74 -23.41
C MET A 618 15.17 -22.48 -22.95
N GLU A 619 14.66 -21.26 -23.20
CA GLU A 619 15.38 -20.01 -22.91
C GLU A 619 14.57 -18.92 -22.21
N GLY A 620 13.26 -18.81 -22.48
CA GLY A 620 12.47 -17.61 -22.23
C GLY A 620 12.50 -17.11 -20.79
N ALA A 621 12.29 -17.99 -19.80
CA ALA A 621 12.34 -17.60 -18.40
C ALA A 621 13.73 -17.11 -17.94
N ALA A 622 14.81 -17.57 -18.58
CA ALA A 622 16.18 -17.13 -18.28
C ALA A 622 16.49 -15.76 -18.88
N VAL A 623 15.99 -15.50 -20.10
CA VAL A 623 16.03 -14.15 -20.71
C VAL A 623 15.24 -13.17 -19.85
N ALA A 624 14.05 -13.55 -19.39
CA ALA A 624 13.24 -12.73 -18.48
C ALA A 624 13.93 -12.44 -17.15
N TYR A 625 14.61 -13.45 -16.59
CA TYR A 625 15.40 -13.29 -15.37
C TYR A 625 16.51 -12.25 -15.55
N ALA A 626 17.31 -12.34 -16.63
CA ALA A 626 18.38 -11.40 -16.92
C ALA A 626 17.85 -9.98 -17.21
N ALA A 627 16.76 -9.86 -17.97
CA ALA A 627 16.10 -8.58 -18.27
C ALA A 627 15.56 -7.89 -17.01
N ASP A 628 14.91 -8.65 -16.12
CA ASP A 628 14.39 -8.13 -14.85
C ASP A 628 15.50 -7.68 -13.89
N LEU A 629 16.63 -8.39 -13.84
CA LEU A 629 17.81 -7.96 -13.07
C LEU A 629 18.33 -6.60 -13.55
N LEU A 630 18.32 -6.37 -14.87
CA LEU A 630 18.84 -5.15 -15.50
C LEU A 630 17.76 -4.09 -15.77
N LYS A 631 16.51 -4.35 -15.36
CA LYS A 631 15.35 -3.46 -15.49
C LYS A 631 15.07 -3.00 -16.93
N VAL A 632 15.23 -3.91 -17.89
CA VAL A 632 14.87 -3.67 -19.29
C VAL A 632 13.56 -4.39 -19.63
N PRO A 633 12.56 -3.70 -20.23
CA PRO A 633 11.34 -4.32 -20.75
C PRO A 633 11.64 -5.50 -21.69
N VAL A 634 10.89 -6.59 -21.56
CA VAL A 634 11.03 -7.78 -22.40
C VAL A 634 9.68 -8.33 -22.85
N ILE A 635 9.56 -8.66 -24.13
CA ILE A 635 8.44 -9.40 -24.70
C ILE A 635 8.93 -10.69 -25.36
N PHE A 636 8.04 -11.68 -25.51
CA PHE A 636 8.39 -12.97 -26.09
C PHE A 636 7.42 -13.34 -27.20
N ILE A 637 7.97 -13.80 -28.32
CA ILE A 637 7.22 -14.23 -29.50
C ILE A 637 7.61 -15.67 -29.78
N LYS A 638 6.67 -16.60 -29.57
CA LYS A 638 6.92 -18.04 -29.62
C LYS A 638 6.08 -18.70 -30.69
N ALA A 639 6.72 -19.34 -31.67
CA ALA A 639 6.04 -20.02 -32.77
C ALA A 639 6.01 -21.53 -32.58
N VAL A 640 4.83 -22.15 -32.64
CA VAL A 640 4.61 -23.55 -32.27
C VAL A 640 5.08 -24.51 -33.37
N THR A 641 6.13 -25.28 -33.11
CA THR A 641 6.74 -26.27 -34.05
C THR A 641 6.25 -27.69 -33.85
N ASP A 642 5.86 -28.03 -32.63
CA ASP A 642 5.50 -29.38 -32.20
C ASP A 642 4.38 -29.30 -31.14
N ILE A 643 3.56 -30.35 -31.10
CA ILE A 643 2.49 -30.50 -30.11
C ILE A 643 2.96 -31.47 -29.03
N VAL A 644 3.25 -30.93 -27.85
CA VAL A 644 3.90 -31.64 -26.75
C VAL A 644 3.02 -32.75 -26.17
N ASP A 645 1.69 -32.54 -26.16
CA ASP A 645 0.66 -33.51 -25.78
C ASP A 645 0.13 -34.31 -27.00
N GLY A 646 0.89 -34.35 -28.09
CA GLY A 646 0.57 -35.02 -29.35
C GLY A 646 1.04 -36.47 -29.44
N ASN A 647 0.69 -37.14 -30.54
CA ASN A 647 1.03 -38.55 -30.76
C ASN A 647 2.37 -38.74 -31.49
N LYS A 648 3.03 -37.65 -31.94
CA LYS A 648 4.30 -37.71 -32.67
C LYS A 648 5.47 -37.42 -31.73
N PRO A 649 6.65 -38.01 -31.96
CA PRO A 649 7.86 -37.62 -31.23
C PRO A 649 8.19 -36.13 -31.45
N THR A 650 8.43 -35.40 -30.37
CA THR A 650 8.72 -33.95 -30.37
C THR A 650 9.84 -33.58 -31.34
N SER A 651 10.95 -34.33 -31.35
CA SER A 651 12.09 -34.06 -32.22
C SER A 651 11.79 -34.21 -33.71
N GLU A 652 10.95 -35.18 -34.08
CA GLU A 652 10.56 -35.41 -35.48
C GLU A 652 9.61 -34.32 -35.97
N GLU A 653 8.62 -33.94 -35.16
CA GLU A 653 7.65 -32.91 -35.51
C GLU A 653 8.31 -31.52 -35.58
N PHE A 654 9.24 -31.25 -34.66
CA PHE A 654 10.09 -30.06 -34.68
C PHE A 654 10.85 -29.94 -36.01
N LEU A 655 11.64 -30.96 -36.39
CA LEU A 655 12.43 -30.93 -37.63
C LEU A 655 11.56 -30.86 -38.88
N GLN A 656 10.41 -31.54 -38.87
CA GLN A 656 9.47 -31.55 -40.00
C GLN A 656 8.86 -30.16 -40.26
N ASN A 657 8.53 -29.43 -39.19
CA ASN A 657 7.78 -28.18 -39.30
C ASN A 657 8.66 -26.92 -39.23
N LEU A 658 9.92 -27.05 -38.80
CA LEU A 658 10.83 -25.93 -38.51
C LEU A 658 10.82 -24.86 -39.61
N ALA A 659 11.04 -25.22 -40.87
CA ALA A 659 11.11 -24.25 -41.97
C ALA A 659 9.81 -23.45 -42.15
N ALA A 660 8.66 -24.10 -42.07
CA ALA A 660 7.36 -23.44 -42.23
C ALA A 660 7.01 -22.54 -41.04
N VAL A 661 7.35 -22.97 -39.82
CA VAL A 661 7.06 -22.24 -38.59
C VAL A 661 8.01 -21.06 -38.40
N VAL A 662 9.28 -21.18 -38.80
CA VAL A 662 10.21 -20.06 -38.85
C VAL A 662 9.73 -18.97 -39.81
N ALA A 663 9.13 -19.33 -40.95
CA ALA A 663 8.51 -18.35 -41.85
C ALA A 663 7.29 -17.65 -41.21
N ALA A 664 6.51 -18.37 -40.38
CA ALA A 664 5.42 -17.76 -39.60
C ALA A 664 5.95 -16.82 -38.51
N LEU A 665 7.04 -17.21 -37.84
CA LEU A 665 7.75 -16.38 -36.86
C LEU A 665 8.28 -15.10 -37.50
N ASP A 666 8.97 -15.19 -38.63
CA ASP A 666 9.47 -14.04 -39.40
C ASP A 666 8.35 -13.03 -39.69
N LYS A 667 7.23 -13.52 -40.22
CA LYS A 667 6.07 -12.69 -40.54
C LYS A 667 5.47 -12.02 -39.31
N ALA A 668 5.39 -12.72 -38.18
CA ALA A 668 4.82 -12.17 -36.95
C ALA A 668 5.75 -11.13 -36.32
N VAL A 669 7.05 -11.43 -36.24
CA VAL A 669 8.07 -10.51 -35.70
C VAL A 669 8.16 -9.25 -36.56
N THR A 670 8.13 -9.37 -37.90
CA THR A 670 8.10 -8.21 -38.81
C THR A 670 6.93 -7.27 -38.46
N LYS A 671 5.73 -7.81 -38.26
CA LYS A 671 4.55 -7.01 -37.88
C LYS A 671 4.71 -6.35 -36.51
N VAL A 672 5.35 -7.03 -35.56
CA VAL A 672 5.62 -6.48 -34.22
C VAL A 672 6.61 -5.32 -34.31
N VAL A 673 7.71 -5.47 -35.06
CA VAL A 673 8.69 -4.40 -35.28
C VAL A 673 8.04 -3.21 -35.98
N ASP A 674 7.24 -3.46 -37.01
CA ASP A 674 6.49 -2.41 -37.72
C ASP A 674 5.51 -1.67 -36.80
N PHE A 675 4.88 -2.38 -35.85
CA PHE A 675 3.99 -1.77 -34.88
C PHE A 675 4.75 -0.92 -33.85
N ILE A 676 5.89 -1.40 -33.35
CA ILE A 676 6.71 -0.71 -32.33
C ILE A 676 7.35 0.57 -32.88
N ASN A 677 7.68 0.61 -34.18
CA ASN A 677 8.38 1.74 -34.78
C ASN A 677 7.63 3.06 -34.55
N GLY A 678 8.28 4.03 -33.90
CA GLY A 678 7.72 5.35 -33.62
C GLY A 678 6.77 5.42 -32.42
N LYS A 679 6.57 4.31 -31.69
CA LYS A 679 5.72 4.27 -30.48
C LYS A 679 6.54 4.44 -29.20
N THR A 680 5.88 4.96 -28.17
CA THR A 680 6.35 4.94 -26.78
C THR A 680 5.87 3.66 -26.07
N PHE A 681 6.47 3.34 -24.90
CA PHE A 681 6.06 2.17 -24.11
C PHE A 681 4.57 2.16 -23.72
N SER A 682 3.96 3.33 -23.50
CA SER A 682 2.52 3.42 -23.17
C SER A 682 1.58 3.12 -24.34
N GLU A 683 2.10 3.14 -25.57
CA GLU A 683 1.31 2.92 -26.81
C GLU A 683 1.42 1.48 -27.33
N LEU A 684 2.19 0.64 -26.63
CA LEU A 684 2.37 -0.77 -26.98
C LEU A 684 1.17 -1.65 -26.65
#